data_AF-A0A8B9V6U3-F1
#
_entry.id   AF-A0A8B9V6U3-F1
#
_cell.length_a   1.000
_cell.length_b   1.000
_cell.length_c   1.000
_cell.angle_alpha   90.00
_cell.angle_beta   90.00
_cell.angle_gamma   90.00
#
_symmetry.space_group_name_H-M   'P 1'
#
loop_
_entity.id
_entity.type
_entity.pdbx_description
1 polymer ?
#
loop_
_entity_poly.entity_id
_entity_poly.type
_entity_poly.pdbx_seq_one_letter_code
_entity_poly.pdbx_strand_id
1 'polypeptide(L)'
;MPDGREGLWPRVVSCRVVSYRVLSCPIVSCGIVSPPPAAPGPPAPPRHLRCCCCCCGRCRGGGPVEPPLNAGRPRCPPSVPSRLFVRLSVCLSAPRSPRGRQQRAGTMAAKSKGSKQPGCFGYPLSIFFIVINEFCERFSYYGMRAVLVLYFKYFLRWDDNFSTAIYHTFVALCYLTPILGALIADSWLGKFKTIVSLSIVYTIGQAVMAVSSINDLTDHNRDGAPDSIATHIALSMTGLILIALGTGGIKPCVSAFGGDQFEDHQEKQRSRFFSLFYLAINAGSLISTVITPILRAQQCGIHSKQQCYPLAFGVPAALMAVSLIVFVIGSGMYKKVQPQGNIMVQVCKCIGFAIKNRFRHRSKAYPKREHWLDWASEKYSKRLITQTKMVLKVLFLYIPLPMFWALFDQQGSRWTLQATTMDGNFGAIQIQPDQMQTVNPILIVIMVPIMDAVIYPLIKKCKINFTPLRKITVGMFLAGLAFIAAALVQLQIDKTLPVFPASGQSQIKTINLGADNARVTFLPQNVNVTVEPLHGTDYRTFETSQLQHVVVAYGSNNTTLNAPITGGERYTLTVKNTVSGIDAQLLFDNVTSKPEEGKNLIRFINNLPWTVNVTMGGADFGELTTLSATNYSVFSGGRTDKIVVSTNADSCTATSNSLGFGGAYTIIINECSGNVAALNYSQDIPPNTVHMAWQIPQYFILTCGEVVFSVTGLEFSYSQAPSNMKSVLQAGWLLTVAVGNIIVLIVAGASKLSQQWAEYVLFAALLFAVCIIFSIMAYFYTYIDPNEIEAQLDEEEKQVKKDPDLQEKEEKEAEAVSRM
;
A
#
# COMPACT_ATOMS: atom_id res chain seq x y z
N MET A 1 -6.09 -64.78 -8.70
CA MET A 1 -7.28 -65.47 -8.18
C MET A 1 -6.90 -66.10 -6.86
N PRO A 2 -7.78 -66.10 -5.87
CA PRO A 2 -8.76 -65.07 -5.48
C PRO A 2 -8.47 -64.67 -4.00
N ASP A 3 -9.28 -63.96 -3.22
CA ASP A 3 -10.04 -62.70 -3.36
C ASP A 3 -10.29 -62.21 -1.90
N GLY A 4 -11.19 -61.25 -1.65
CA GLY A 4 -11.84 -61.15 -0.33
C GLY A 4 -11.79 -59.79 0.33
N ARG A 5 -12.32 -58.77 -0.34
CA ARG A 5 -12.40 -57.39 0.12
C ARG A 5 -13.43 -57.12 1.24
N GLU A 6 -13.20 -55.95 1.86
CA GLU A 6 -14.18 -54.91 2.26
C GLU A 6 -14.92 -55.01 3.61
N GLY A 7 -14.88 -53.86 4.32
CA GLY A 7 -15.97 -53.41 5.18
C GLY A 7 -15.65 -53.05 6.64
N LEU A 8 -15.00 -51.90 6.91
CA LEU A 8 -15.08 -51.25 8.24
C LEU A 8 -14.79 -49.74 8.23
N TRP A 9 -15.84 -48.96 8.46
CA TRP A 9 -15.85 -47.56 8.91
C TRP A 9 -16.62 -47.51 10.26
N PRO A 10 -16.50 -46.47 11.10
CA PRO A 10 -15.74 -46.59 12.34
C PRO A 10 -16.61 -46.70 13.59
N ARG A 11 -16.06 -47.29 14.67
CA ARG A 11 -16.65 -47.14 16.01
C ARG A 11 -16.04 -45.96 16.77
N VAL A 12 -16.94 -45.12 17.25
CA VAL A 12 -16.72 -44.02 18.20
C VAL A 12 -16.04 -44.51 19.49
N VAL A 13 -15.11 -43.72 20.03
CA VAL A 13 -14.69 -43.80 21.44
C VAL A 13 -14.80 -42.41 22.08
N SER A 14 -15.35 -42.37 23.29
CA SER A 14 -15.90 -41.16 23.92
C SER A 14 -14.91 -40.41 24.84
N CYS A 15 -15.31 -39.19 25.18
CA CYS A 15 -14.61 -38.16 25.95
C CYS A 15 -13.98 -38.61 27.28
N ARG A 16 -12.87 -37.94 27.65
CA ARG A 16 -12.61 -37.55 29.04
C ARG A 16 -12.57 -36.03 29.13
N VAL A 17 -13.50 -35.47 29.91
CA VAL A 17 -13.51 -34.06 30.28
C VAL A 17 -12.63 -33.89 31.51
N VAL A 18 -11.63 -33.01 31.45
CA VAL A 18 -10.90 -32.52 32.62
C VAL A 18 -11.16 -31.03 32.73
N SER A 19 -11.89 -30.65 33.79
CA SER A 19 -12.29 -29.27 34.04
C SER A 19 -11.13 -28.46 34.63
N TYR A 20 -10.87 -27.27 34.09
CA TYR A 20 -10.07 -26.24 34.75
C TYR A 20 -10.90 -24.96 34.85
N ARG A 21 -10.95 -24.41 36.06
CA ARG A 21 -11.78 -23.25 36.42
C ARG A 21 -11.32 -21.99 35.70
N VAL A 22 -12.28 -21.26 35.13
CA VAL A 22 -12.12 -19.84 34.81
C VAL A 22 -12.11 -19.07 36.13
N LEU A 23 -11.05 -18.31 36.39
CA LEU A 23 -10.95 -17.38 37.51
C LEU A 23 -10.92 -15.95 36.94
N SER A 24 -12.08 -15.31 36.94
CA SER A 24 -12.24 -13.90 36.61
C SER A 24 -11.54 -13.04 37.68
N CYS A 25 -10.76 -12.05 37.25
CA CYS A 25 -10.17 -11.06 38.16
C CYS A 25 -10.71 -9.66 37.77
N PRO A 26 -11.38 -8.92 38.67
CA PRO A 26 -11.97 -7.63 38.35
C PRO A 26 -10.95 -6.49 38.38
N ILE A 27 -11.28 -5.42 37.68
CA ILE A 27 -10.53 -4.16 37.61
C ILE A 27 -10.74 -3.37 38.90
N VAL A 28 -9.67 -2.85 39.50
CA VAL A 28 -9.73 -1.78 40.53
C VAL A 28 -8.64 -0.76 40.26
N SER A 29 -9.04 0.51 40.08
CA SER A 29 -8.17 1.67 39.86
C SER A 29 -7.62 2.23 41.17
N CYS A 30 -6.43 2.87 41.15
CA CYS A 30 -5.97 3.73 42.24
C CYS A 30 -5.12 4.92 41.76
N GLY A 31 -5.75 6.10 41.76
CA GLY A 31 -5.35 7.33 42.48
C GLY A 31 -3.89 7.86 42.46
N ILE A 32 -3.78 9.15 42.12
CA ILE A 32 -2.60 10.02 42.24
C ILE A 32 -2.61 10.75 43.61
N VAL A 33 -1.48 10.80 44.36
CA VAL A 33 -1.17 11.83 45.39
C VAL A 33 0.36 12.06 45.52
N SER A 34 0.79 13.26 45.93
CA SER A 34 2.17 13.70 46.30
C SER A 34 2.07 14.84 47.36
N PRO A 35 3.14 15.42 47.98
CA PRO A 35 4.52 14.98 48.31
C PRO A 35 4.90 15.11 49.85
N PRO A 36 5.92 15.89 50.33
CA PRO A 36 7.19 15.50 51.06
C PRO A 36 7.21 15.91 52.59
N PRO A 37 8.32 16.11 53.39
CA PRO A 37 9.81 16.10 53.16
C PRO A 37 10.82 15.59 54.26
N ALA A 38 12.10 15.42 53.85
CA ALA A 38 13.45 15.67 54.46
C ALA A 38 13.93 15.39 55.93
N ALA A 39 15.13 14.74 56.01
CA ALA A 39 16.31 14.94 56.94
C ALA A 39 16.30 14.40 58.41
N PRO A 40 17.44 14.24 59.15
CA PRO A 40 18.90 14.05 58.80
C PRO A 40 19.70 12.98 59.65
N GLY A 41 20.94 12.62 59.26
CA GLY A 41 22.08 12.43 60.22
C GLY A 41 22.83 11.06 60.36
N PRO A 42 24.11 11.03 60.87
CA PRO A 42 25.10 9.90 60.77
C PRO A 42 25.55 9.32 62.18
N PRO A 43 26.66 8.52 62.42
CA PRO A 43 27.81 8.07 61.59
C PRO A 43 28.26 6.55 61.74
N ALA A 44 29.52 6.21 61.36
CA ALA A 44 30.10 4.86 61.08
C ALA A 44 31.08 4.32 62.18
N PRO A 45 32.10 3.42 61.94
CA PRO A 45 32.27 2.11 61.24
C PRO A 45 32.83 1.02 62.25
N PRO A 46 33.84 0.13 61.99
CA PRO A 46 34.19 -0.82 60.89
C PRO A 46 34.35 -2.32 61.36
N ARG A 47 34.59 -3.30 60.44
CA ARG A 47 35.63 -4.40 60.58
C ARG A 47 35.68 -5.43 59.41
N HIS A 48 36.91 -5.91 59.18
CA HIS A 48 37.47 -6.93 58.24
C HIS A 48 36.70 -8.26 58.06
N LEU A 49 36.89 -9.09 57.00
CA LEU A 49 38.09 -9.92 56.69
C LEU A 49 38.07 -10.62 55.29
N ARG A 50 39.27 -10.81 54.70
CA ARG A 50 39.77 -11.82 53.70
C ARG A 50 39.03 -11.95 52.34
N CYS A 51 39.64 -11.78 51.16
CA CYS A 51 40.84 -12.40 50.56
C CYS A 51 40.72 -13.88 50.15
N CYS A 52 40.71 -14.14 48.84
CA CYS A 52 41.60 -15.13 48.21
C CYS A 52 41.77 -14.82 46.70
N CYS A 53 43.00 -14.93 46.19
CA CYS A 53 43.36 -14.75 44.78
C CYS A 53 44.19 -15.94 44.29
N CYS A 54 44.09 -16.27 43.00
CA CYS A 54 45.17 -16.84 42.17
C CYS A 54 45.04 -16.16 40.79
N CYS A 55 45.93 -15.29 40.30
CA CYS A 55 47.39 -15.36 40.07
C CYS A 55 47.82 -16.14 38.82
N CYS A 56 48.22 -15.38 37.79
CA CYS A 56 49.33 -15.71 36.89
C CYS A 56 50.29 -14.51 36.87
N GLY A 57 51.61 -14.75 37.03
CA GLY A 57 52.66 -13.73 36.92
C GLY A 57 53.00 -13.35 35.46
N ARG A 58 53.92 -12.43 35.16
CA ARG A 58 55.13 -12.00 35.90
C ARG A 58 55.53 -10.55 35.54
N CYS A 59 56.29 -9.88 36.40
CA CYS A 59 56.76 -8.49 36.23
C CYS A 59 58.20 -8.36 35.71
N ARG A 60 58.53 -7.20 35.12
CA ARG A 60 59.77 -6.36 35.23
C ARG A 60 59.67 -5.22 34.17
N GLY A 61 60.01 -3.97 34.42
CA GLY A 61 60.46 -3.26 35.63
C GLY A 61 60.88 -1.81 35.29
N GLY A 62 61.28 -1.01 36.29
CA GLY A 62 61.88 0.33 36.09
C GLY A 62 60.91 1.51 36.29
N GLY A 63 61.24 2.41 37.22
CA GLY A 63 60.43 3.59 37.57
C GLY A 63 61.06 4.93 37.12
N PRO A 64 61.08 5.98 37.96
CA PRO A 64 60.27 7.18 37.65
C PRO A 64 61.03 8.52 37.72
N VAL A 65 60.54 9.56 37.03
CA VAL A 65 60.82 10.98 37.34
C VAL A 65 59.58 11.84 37.00
N GLU A 66 59.31 12.84 37.86
CA GLU A 66 58.14 13.73 37.87
C GLU A 66 58.62 15.22 37.66
N PRO A 67 57.86 16.30 37.97
CA PRO A 67 57.19 17.25 37.05
C PRO A 67 57.90 18.66 37.01
N PRO A 68 57.30 19.89 37.09
CA PRO A 68 55.95 20.43 36.80
C PRO A 68 55.83 21.85 36.13
N LEU A 69 54.58 22.22 35.77
CA LEU A 69 53.86 23.53 35.96
C LEU A 69 54.19 24.88 35.27
N ASN A 70 53.10 25.69 35.18
CA ASN A 70 52.94 27.16 35.00
C ASN A 70 53.08 27.79 33.59
N ALA A 71 52.32 28.83 33.20
CA ALA A 71 51.04 29.42 33.69
C ALA A 71 50.48 30.44 32.65
N GLY A 72 49.17 30.78 32.67
CA GLY A 72 48.62 31.95 31.93
C GLY A 72 47.15 31.86 31.45
N ARG A 73 46.28 32.78 31.90
CA ARG A 73 44.86 33.02 31.53
C ARG A 73 44.67 34.53 31.26
N PRO A 74 43.48 35.09 30.92
CA PRO A 74 42.34 34.63 30.08
C PRO A 74 41.84 35.73 29.09
N ARG A 75 40.75 35.49 28.31
CA ARG A 75 39.68 36.49 27.96
C ARG A 75 38.52 35.89 27.13
N CYS A 76 37.30 36.40 27.32
CA CYS A 76 36.04 36.20 26.55
C CYS A 76 35.15 37.46 26.75
N PRO A 77 33.99 37.61 26.08
CA PRO A 77 33.60 37.42 24.66
C PRO A 77 33.22 38.81 24.02
N PRO A 78 32.54 38.93 22.84
CA PRO A 78 31.06 38.78 22.77
C PRO A 78 30.44 38.32 21.40
N SER A 79 29.11 38.07 21.44
CA SER A 79 28.09 38.22 20.36
C SER A 79 28.03 37.30 19.11
N VAL A 80 26.80 36.83 18.86
CA VAL A 80 26.19 36.10 17.70
C VAL A 80 25.72 37.18 16.68
N PRO A 81 25.66 37.00 15.31
CA PRO A 81 24.79 35.99 14.67
C PRO A 81 25.11 35.44 13.24
N SER A 82 24.36 34.40 12.87
CA SER A 82 23.82 34.04 11.53
C SER A 82 24.72 33.99 10.28
N ARG A 83 24.94 32.77 9.76
CA ARG A 83 24.57 32.31 8.38
C ARG A 83 25.19 30.93 8.07
N LEU A 84 24.35 29.90 7.91
CA LEU A 84 24.79 28.57 7.47
C LEU A 84 24.73 28.47 5.94
N PHE A 85 25.84 28.78 5.25
CA PHE A 85 26.01 28.50 3.82
C PHE A 85 26.96 27.31 3.64
N VAL A 86 26.41 26.13 3.36
CA VAL A 86 27.22 24.94 3.05
C VAL A 86 27.75 25.07 1.61
N ARG A 87 29.04 25.39 1.48
CA ARG A 87 29.72 25.45 0.18
C ARG A 87 30.23 24.05 -0.18
N LEU A 88 29.52 23.36 -1.07
CA LEU A 88 29.95 22.08 -1.62
C LEU A 88 31.01 22.32 -2.71
N SER A 89 32.29 22.17 -2.40
CA SER A 89 33.36 22.24 -3.40
C SER A 89 33.58 20.87 -4.05
N VAL A 90 33.28 20.78 -5.35
CA VAL A 90 33.47 19.58 -6.17
C VAL A 90 34.92 19.49 -6.64
N CYS A 91 35.65 18.43 -6.23
CA CYS A 91 36.94 18.08 -6.83
C CYS A 91 36.74 17.25 -8.10
N LEU A 92 36.72 17.91 -9.25
CA LEU A 92 36.88 17.27 -10.56
C LEU A 92 38.29 17.55 -11.09
N SER A 93 39.09 16.50 -11.26
CA SER A 93 40.42 16.58 -11.89
C SER A 93 40.71 15.25 -12.59
N ALA A 94 40.53 15.23 -13.91
CA ALA A 94 40.81 14.06 -14.75
C ALA A 94 42.26 14.09 -15.25
N PRO A 95 43.03 12.99 -15.15
CA PRO A 95 44.36 12.92 -15.73
C PRO A 95 44.30 12.57 -17.24
N ARG A 96 45.02 13.36 -18.06
CA ARG A 96 45.28 13.04 -19.47
C ARG A 96 46.30 11.91 -19.60
N SER A 97 46.16 11.07 -20.61
CA SER A 97 47.10 10.00 -20.96
C SER A 97 47.99 10.39 -22.16
N PRO A 98 49.32 10.18 -22.11
CA PRO A 98 50.19 10.20 -23.28
C PRO A 98 50.38 8.80 -23.89
N ARG A 99 50.41 8.71 -25.22
CA ARG A 99 50.73 7.49 -25.98
C ARG A 99 52.25 7.28 -26.06
N GLY A 100 52.70 6.02 -25.99
CA GLY A 100 54.08 5.61 -26.30
C GLY A 100 54.17 4.12 -26.65
N ARG A 101 54.89 3.77 -27.72
CA ARG A 101 55.23 2.39 -28.12
C ARG A 101 56.46 1.88 -27.34
N GLN A 102 56.55 0.58 -27.05
CA GLN A 102 57.50 -0.36 -27.68
C GLN A 102 57.28 -1.79 -27.11
N GLN A 103 57.71 -2.83 -27.84
CA GLN A 103 57.65 -4.25 -27.44
C GLN A 103 58.79 -4.64 -26.47
N ARG A 104 58.56 -5.66 -25.63
CA ARG A 104 59.35 -6.91 -25.58
C ARG A 104 58.76 -7.95 -24.60
N ALA A 105 59.08 -9.22 -24.83
CA ALA A 105 58.62 -10.36 -24.04
C ALA A 105 59.49 -10.58 -22.78
N GLY A 106 58.91 -11.22 -21.75
CA GLY A 106 59.63 -11.63 -20.54
C GLY A 106 58.71 -12.22 -19.47
N THR A 107 58.87 -13.50 -19.18
CA THR A 107 58.10 -14.25 -18.18
C THR A 107 58.45 -13.81 -16.75
N MET A 108 57.47 -13.43 -15.92
CA MET A 108 57.61 -13.52 -14.46
C MET A 108 56.26 -13.47 -13.72
N ALA A 109 56.21 -14.08 -12.54
CA ALA A 109 54.98 -14.36 -11.78
C ALA A 109 54.22 -13.11 -11.34
N ALA A 110 52.90 -13.10 -11.56
CA ALA A 110 52.02 -12.01 -11.16
C ALA A 110 51.70 -12.05 -9.65
N LYS A 111 52.46 -11.29 -8.85
CA LYS A 111 52.01 -10.88 -7.51
C LYS A 111 50.73 -10.06 -7.65
N SER A 112 49.63 -10.54 -7.04
CA SER A 112 48.38 -9.79 -6.90
C SER A 112 48.63 -8.45 -6.20
N LYS A 113 48.51 -7.34 -6.94
CA LYS A 113 48.43 -5.99 -6.37
C LYS A 113 46.96 -5.66 -6.13
N GLY A 114 46.49 -5.88 -4.89
CA GLY A 114 45.18 -5.40 -4.47
C GLY A 114 45.09 -3.88 -4.60
N SER A 115 44.24 -3.37 -5.49
CA SER A 115 43.94 -1.96 -5.59
C SER A 115 43.13 -1.53 -4.38
N LYS A 116 43.68 -0.62 -3.55
CA LYS A 116 42.93 0.02 -2.47
C LYS A 116 41.84 0.88 -3.11
N GLN A 117 40.59 0.38 -3.14
CA GLN A 117 39.46 1.21 -3.53
C GLN A 117 39.28 2.36 -2.51
N PRO A 118 39.03 3.60 -2.97
CA PRO A 118 38.74 4.70 -2.07
C PRO A 118 37.41 4.42 -1.35
N GLY A 119 37.46 4.32 -0.02
CA GLY A 119 36.30 4.03 0.80
C GLY A 119 35.77 5.26 1.51
N CYS A 120 34.44 5.39 1.58
CA CYS A 120 33.75 6.36 2.42
C CYS A 120 33.01 5.58 3.53
N PHE A 121 33.08 6.03 4.79
CA PHE A 121 32.50 5.35 5.96
C PHE A 121 32.85 3.84 6.12
N GLY A 122 33.97 3.37 5.53
CA GLY A 122 34.39 1.97 5.61
C GLY A 122 33.72 1.02 4.59
N TYR A 123 33.05 1.56 3.57
CA TYR A 123 32.49 0.81 2.44
C TYR A 123 33.21 1.14 1.12
N PRO A 124 33.26 0.20 0.15
CA PRO A 124 33.63 0.52 -1.22
C PRO A 124 32.66 1.57 -1.80
N LEU A 125 33.18 2.56 -2.55
CA LEU A 125 32.36 3.63 -3.13
C LEU A 125 31.24 3.09 -4.04
N SER A 126 31.44 1.91 -4.65
CA SER A 126 30.44 1.23 -5.49
C SER A 126 29.11 0.97 -4.78
N ILE A 127 29.12 0.69 -3.47
CA ILE A 127 27.91 0.40 -2.70
C ILE A 127 26.96 1.60 -2.63
N PHE A 128 27.50 2.82 -2.56
CA PHE A 128 26.72 4.05 -2.46
C PHE A 128 25.81 4.27 -3.68
N PHE A 129 26.31 3.98 -4.88
CA PHE A 129 25.53 4.06 -6.12
C PHE A 129 24.36 3.07 -6.13
N ILE A 130 24.55 1.86 -5.59
CA ILE A 130 23.50 0.83 -5.50
C ILE A 130 22.42 1.22 -4.48
N VAL A 131 22.82 1.77 -3.33
CA VAL A 131 21.87 2.21 -2.29
C VAL A 131 21.04 3.42 -2.74
N ILE A 132 21.65 4.40 -3.44
CA ILE A 132 20.89 5.52 -4.03
C ILE A 132 19.94 5.02 -5.12
N ASN A 133 20.39 4.09 -5.97
CA ASN A 133 19.51 3.49 -6.98
C ASN A 133 18.29 2.81 -6.35
N GLU A 134 18.49 2.02 -5.28
CA GLU A 134 17.35 1.39 -4.58
C GLU A 134 16.41 2.45 -3.96
N PHE A 135 16.94 3.50 -3.33
CA PHE A 135 16.11 4.58 -2.78
C PHE A 135 15.26 5.27 -3.86
N CYS A 136 15.88 5.67 -4.98
CA CYS A 136 15.20 6.37 -6.07
C CYS A 136 14.17 5.49 -6.79
N GLU A 137 14.48 4.21 -7.03
CA GLU A 137 13.53 3.26 -7.62
C GLU A 137 12.34 3.01 -6.67
N ARG A 138 12.59 2.83 -5.37
CA ARG A 138 11.52 2.58 -4.39
C ARG A 138 10.63 3.79 -4.21
N PHE A 139 11.19 4.99 -4.16
CA PHE A 139 10.40 6.23 -4.23
C PHE A 139 9.52 6.25 -5.50
N SER A 140 10.12 5.96 -6.66
CA SER A 140 9.42 6.00 -7.95
C SER A 140 8.25 5.01 -8.01
N TYR A 141 8.47 3.78 -7.54
CA TYR A 141 7.46 2.72 -7.49
C TYR A 141 6.32 3.05 -6.53
N TYR A 142 6.63 3.34 -5.26
CA TYR A 142 5.59 3.55 -4.24
C TYR A 142 4.84 4.87 -4.43
N GLY A 143 5.50 5.95 -4.85
CA GLY A 143 4.86 7.24 -5.10
C GLY A 143 3.85 7.18 -6.24
N MET A 144 4.25 6.61 -7.39
CA MET A 144 3.33 6.39 -8.52
C MET A 144 2.19 5.44 -8.14
N ARG A 145 2.50 4.32 -7.47
CA ARG A 145 1.48 3.34 -7.03
C ARG A 145 0.46 3.95 -6.06
N ALA A 146 0.85 4.87 -5.19
CA ALA A 146 -0.04 5.46 -4.19
C ALA A 146 -1.21 6.25 -4.81
N VAL A 147 -0.93 7.04 -5.85
CA VAL A 147 -1.92 7.92 -6.52
C VAL A 147 -2.71 7.21 -7.63
N LEU A 148 -2.28 6.02 -8.05
CA LEU A 148 -2.73 5.37 -9.29
C LEU A 148 -4.24 5.06 -9.34
N VAL A 149 -4.84 4.63 -8.22
CA VAL A 149 -6.28 4.32 -8.19
C VAL A 149 -7.15 5.59 -8.32
N LEU A 150 -6.69 6.73 -7.77
CA LEU A 150 -7.38 8.02 -7.90
C LEU A 150 -7.20 8.61 -9.29
N TYR A 151 -6.07 8.36 -9.96
CA TYR A 151 -5.89 8.69 -11.37
C TYR A 151 -6.90 7.94 -12.25
N PHE A 152 -7.10 6.64 -12.06
CA PHE A 152 -8.11 5.87 -12.79
C PHE A 152 -9.54 6.42 -12.57
N LYS A 153 -9.90 6.70 -11.30
CA LYS A 153 -11.21 7.23 -10.94
C LYS A 153 -11.47 8.65 -11.47
N TYR A 154 -10.60 9.61 -11.12
CA TYR A 154 -10.87 11.03 -11.35
C TYR A 154 -10.38 11.55 -12.70
N PHE A 155 -9.30 10.98 -13.25
CA PHE A 155 -8.72 11.42 -14.52
C PHE A 155 -9.24 10.56 -15.68
N LEU A 156 -9.14 9.22 -15.60
CA LEU A 156 -9.67 8.32 -16.65
C LEU A 156 -11.19 8.08 -16.58
N ARG A 157 -11.86 8.60 -15.54
CA ARG A 157 -13.32 8.51 -15.33
C ARG A 157 -13.85 7.08 -15.26
N TRP A 158 -13.07 6.18 -14.67
CA TRP A 158 -13.45 4.79 -14.44
C TRP A 158 -14.16 4.60 -13.11
N ASP A 159 -15.04 3.61 -13.02
CA ASP A 159 -15.69 3.24 -11.77
C ASP A 159 -14.71 2.61 -10.76
N ASP A 160 -15.15 2.52 -9.51
CA ASP A 160 -14.35 1.99 -8.39
C ASP A 160 -13.92 0.53 -8.61
N ASN A 161 -14.71 -0.30 -9.29
CA ASN A 161 -14.42 -1.71 -9.51
C ASN A 161 -13.42 -1.88 -10.66
N PHE A 162 -13.63 -1.19 -11.79
CA PHE A 162 -12.69 -1.25 -12.91
C PHE A 162 -11.33 -0.62 -12.55
N SER A 163 -11.34 0.50 -11.82
CA SER A 163 -10.11 1.12 -11.26
C SER A 163 -9.35 0.15 -10.34
N THR A 164 -10.06 -0.56 -9.47
CA THR A 164 -9.49 -1.61 -8.59
C THR A 164 -8.93 -2.77 -9.40
N ALA A 165 -9.65 -3.22 -10.45
CA ALA A 165 -9.22 -4.33 -11.30
C ALA A 165 -7.93 -4.02 -12.10
N ILE A 166 -7.82 -2.83 -12.69
CA ILE A 166 -6.60 -2.45 -13.43
C ILE A 166 -5.42 -2.26 -12.47
N TYR A 167 -5.67 -1.70 -11.27
CA TYR A 167 -4.65 -1.59 -10.21
C TYR A 167 -4.08 -2.96 -9.82
N HIS A 168 -4.92 -3.94 -9.48
CA HIS A 168 -4.44 -5.28 -9.09
C HIS A 168 -3.85 -6.05 -10.27
N THR A 169 -4.32 -5.83 -11.50
CA THR A 169 -3.68 -6.39 -12.72
C THR A 169 -2.25 -5.87 -12.88
N PHE A 170 -2.04 -4.57 -12.70
CA PHE A 170 -0.72 -3.94 -12.74
C PHE A 170 0.21 -4.48 -11.63
N VAL A 171 -0.29 -4.58 -10.39
CA VAL A 171 0.50 -5.14 -9.26
C VAL A 171 0.82 -6.61 -9.50
N ALA A 172 -0.14 -7.42 -9.96
CA ALA A 172 0.10 -8.82 -10.32
C ALA A 172 1.22 -8.96 -11.36
N LEU A 173 1.20 -8.15 -12.42
CA LEU A 173 2.24 -8.15 -13.44
C LEU A 173 3.61 -7.77 -12.86
N CYS A 174 3.68 -6.74 -11.99
CA CYS A 174 4.92 -6.32 -11.30
C CYS A 174 5.56 -7.40 -10.41
N TYR A 175 4.79 -8.39 -9.95
CA TYR A 175 5.26 -9.50 -9.13
C TYR A 175 5.38 -10.83 -9.89
N LEU A 176 4.87 -10.90 -11.13
CA LEU A 176 5.04 -12.02 -12.05
C LEU A 176 6.29 -11.87 -12.95
N THR A 177 6.57 -10.66 -13.44
CA THR A 177 7.75 -10.34 -14.27
C THR A 177 9.13 -10.51 -13.61
N PRO A 178 9.32 -10.56 -12.26
CA PRO A 178 10.57 -10.98 -11.65
C PRO A 178 11.09 -12.33 -12.13
N ILE A 179 10.21 -13.27 -12.45
CA ILE A 179 10.59 -14.57 -13.04
C ILE A 179 11.32 -14.34 -14.37
N LEU A 180 10.78 -13.49 -15.25
CA LEU A 180 11.39 -13.15 -16.53
C LEU A 180 12.73 -12.41 -16.34
N GLY A 181 12.80 -11.48 -15.39
CA GLY A 181 14.05 -10.75 -15.07
C GLY A 181 15.18 -11.68 -14.62
N ALA A 182 14.90 -12.59 -13.69
CA ALA A 182 15.85 -13.60 -13.23
C ALA A 182 16.29 -14.54 -14.37
N LEU A 183 15.34 -15.04 -15.18
CA LEU A 183 15.65 -15.86 -16.35
C LEU A 183 16.61 -15.16 -17.33
N ILE A 184 16.39 -13.87 -17.62
CA ILE A 184 17.24 -13.09 -18.53
C ILE A 184 18.62 -12.81 -17.93
N ALA A 185 18.69 -12.45 -16.64
CA ALA A 185 19.93 -12.19 -15.92
C ALA A 185 20.84 -13.42 -15.83
N ASP A 186 20.30 -14.58 -15.43
CA ASP A 186 21.09 -15.78 -15.17
C ASP A 186 21.42 -16.58 -16.44
N SER A 187 20.63 -16.43 -17.51
CA SER A 187 20.81 -17.23 -18.74
C SER A 187 21.52 -16.51 -19.88
N TRP A 188 21.38 -15.17 -20.01
CA TRP A 188 21.77 -14.46 -21.24
C TRP A 188 22.57 -13.18 -21.04
N LEU A 189 22.04 -12.21 -20.28
CA LEU A 189 22.63 -10.87 -20.23
C LEU A 189 23.59 -10.65 -19.06
N GLY A 190 23.43 -11.38 -17.95
CA GLY A 190 24.09 -11.09 -16.68
C GLY A 190 23.42 -9.95 -15.91
N LYS A 191 23.39 -10.06 -14.58
CA LYS A 191 22.67 -9.14 -13.66
C LYS A 191 22.82 -7.65 -14.02
N PHE A 192 24.06 -7.18 -14.22
CA PHE A 192 24.32 -5.76 -14.53
C PHE A 192 23.63 -5.28 -15.83
N LYS A 193 23.71 -6.04 -16.93
CA LYS A 193 23.08 -5.64 -18.19
C LYS A 193 21.56 -5.71 -18.09
N THR A 194 21.02 -6.73 -17.43
CA THR A 194 19.57 -6.83 -17.18
C THR A 194 19.04 -5.64 -16.38
N ILE A 195 19.73 -5.23 -15.31
CA ILE A 195 19.36 -4.05 -14.52
C ILE A 195 19.33 -2.80 -15.39
N VAL A 196 20.38 -2.53 -16.18
CA VAL A 196 20.44 -1.34 -17.05
C VAL A 196 19.34 -1.36 -18.11
N SER A 197 19.21 -2.45 -18.87
CA SER A 197 18.21 -2.55 -19.96
C SER A 197 16.78 -2.42 -19.45
N LEU A 198 16.42 -3.08 -18.35
CA LEU A 198 15.06 -3.02 -17.80
C LEU A 198 14.79 -1.70 -17.05
N SER A 199 15.83 -1.05 -16.50
CA SER A 199 15.70 0.31 -15.94
C SER A 199 15.47 1.37 -17.03
N ILE A 200 16.01 1.19 -18.25
CA ILE A 200 15.68 2.05 -19.41
C ILE A 200 14.19 1.88 -19.76
N VAL A 201 13.72 0.63 -19.90
CA VAL A 201 12.30 0.32 -20.15
C VAL A 201 11.40 0.92 -19.06
N TYR A 202 11.78 0.81 -17.79
CA TYR A 202 11.07 1.42 -16.67
C TYR A 202 11.02 2.95 -16.78
N THR A 203 12.16 3.60 -17.07
CA THR A 203 12.24 5.06 -17.21
C THR A 203 11.34 5.56 -18.34
N ILE A 204 11.32 4.86 -19.49
CA ILE A 204 10.41 5.17 -20.60
C ILE A 204 8.95 4.98 -20.16
N GLY A 205 8.62 3.89 -19.46
CA GLY A 205 7.27 3.64 -18.94
C GLY A 205 6.77 4.75 -18.01
N GLN A 206 7.60 5.20 -17.07
CA GLN A 206 7.25 6.33 -16.18
C GLN A 206 7.12 7.65 -16.95
N ALA A 207 7.96 7.90 -17.96
CA ALA A 207 7.84 9.11 -18.80
C ALA A 207 6.55 9.11 -19.63
N VAL A 208 6.18 7.97 -20.23
CA VAL A 208 4.90 7.79 -20.95
C VAL A 208 3.73 7.99 -19.99
N MET A 209 3.80 7.46 -18.77
CA MET A 209 2.77 7.62 -17.74
C MET A 209 2.60 9.08 -17.28
N ALA A 210 3.70 9.84 -17.18
CA ALA A 210 3.64 11.27 -16.89
C ALA A 210 2.98 12.05 -18.05
N VAL A 211 3.39 11.79 -19.29
CA VAL A 211 2.81 12.41 -20.49
C VAL A 211 1.32 12.07 -20.65
N SER A 212 0.90 10.84 -20.34
CA SER A 212 -0.51 10.41 -20.44
C SER A 212 -1.44 11.12 -19.46
N SER A 213 -0.92 11.88 -18.50
CA SER A 213 -1.70 12.61 -17.50
C SER A 213 -1.85 14.12 -17.76
N ILE A 214 -1.37 14.63 -18.91
CA ILE A 214 -1.44 16.05 -19.27
C ILE A 214 -2.71 16.32 -20.09
N ASN A 215 -3.81 16.86 -19.52
CA ASN A 215 -5.03 17.17 -20.32
C ASN A 215 -4.74 18.04 -21.56
N ASP A 216 -3.88 19.07 -21.41
CA ASP A 216 -3.44 19.99 -22.47
C ASP A 216 -2.83 19.29 -23.71
N LEU A 217 -2.57 17.97 -23.66
CA LEU A 217 -2.15 17.15 -24.81
C LEU A 217 -3.29 16.84 -25.79
N THR A 218 -4.54 16.77 -25.32
CA THR A 218 -5.71 16.53 -26.18
C THR A 218 -6.83 17.55 -26.02
N ASP A 219 -6.79 18.44 -25.02
CA ASP A 219 -7.66 19.60 -24.84
C ASP A 219 -7.36 20.69 -25.90
N HIS A 220 -7.97 20.59 -27.09
CA HIS A 220 -7.83 21.58 -28.16
C HIS A 220 -8.81 22.74 -28.00
N ASN A 221 -9.98 22.47 -27.40
CA ASN A 221 -11.06 23.44 -27.22
C ASN A 221 -10.82 24.39 -26.02
N ARG A 222 -9.89 24.05 -25.12
CA ARG A 222 -9.49 24.76 -23.89
C ARG A 222 -10.57 24.82 -22.80
N ASP A 223 -11.47 23.84 -22.76
CA ASP A 223 -12.51 23.71 -21.72
C ASP A 223 -11.98 23.09 -20.41
N GLY A 224 -10.78 22.50 -20.43
CA GLY A 224 -10.13 21.86 -19.28
C GLY A 224 -10.33 20.34 -19.19
N ALA A 225 -11.06 19.74 -20.12
CA ALA A 225 -11.22 18.30 -20.29
C ALA A 225 -10.47 17.80 -21.55
N PRO A 226 -9.97 16.56 -21.54
CA PRO A 226 -9.31 15.98 -22.71
C PRO A 226 -10.33 15.58 -23.79
N ASP A 227 -10.27 16.17 -25.00
CA ASP A 227 -11.18 15.84 -26.11
C ASP A 227 -11.12 14.33 -26.50
N SER A 228 -9.98 13.66 -26.25
CA SER A 228 -9.78 12.24 -26.58
C SER A 228 -9.24 11.43 -25.42
N ILE A 229 -10.14 11.06 -24.49
CA ILE A 229 -9.83 10.17 -23.37
C ILE A 229 -9.20 8.83 -23.78
N ALA A 230 -9.53 8.32 -24.98
CA ALA A 230 -8.97 7.09 -25.52
C ALA A 230 -7.45 7.14 -25.69
N THR A 231 -6.89 8.29 -26.08
CA THR A 231 -5.44 8.50 -26.19
C THR A 231 -4.76 8.42 -24.82
N HIS A 232 -5.36 9.06 -23.81
CA HIS A 232 -4.88 9.01 -22.43
C HIS A 232 -4.90 7.58 -21.87
N ILE A 233 -5.96 6.81 -22.14
CA ILE A 233 -6.06 5.40 -21.76
C ILE A 233 -4.95 4.57 -22.44
N ALA A 234 -4.77 4.70 -23.76
CA ALA A 234 -3.79 3.93 -24.52
C ALA A 234 -2.35 4.19 -24.06
N LEU A 235 -1.98 5.45 -23.85
CA LEU A 235 -0.67 5.83 -23.30
C LEU A 235 -0.50 5.32 -21.87
N SER A 236 -1.52 5.44 -21.02
CA SER A 236 -1.49 4.94 -19.63
C SER A 236 -1.25 3.43 -19.56
N MET A 237 -1.99 2.64 -20.34
CA MET A 237 -1.82 1.18 -20.34
C MET A 237 -0.45 0.77 -20.87
N THR A 238 0.05 1.48 -21.89
CA THR A 238 1.42 1.28 -22.40
C THR A 238 2.47 1.59 -21.33
N GLY A 239 2.32 2.72 -20.63
CA GLY A 239 3.19 3.12 -19.52
C GLY A 239 3.22 2.07 -18.41
N LEU A 240 2.05 1.60 -17.95
CA LEU A 240 1.95 0.59 -16.88
C LEU A 240 2.57 -0.76 -17.26
N ILE A 241 2.40 -1.22 -18.50
CA ILE A 241 3.03 -2.46 -18.98
C ILE A 241 4.56 -2.32 -18.97
N LEU A 242 5.09 -1.21 -19.49
CA LEU A 242 6.54 -0.94 -19.49
C LEU A 242 7.10 -0.82 -18.07
N ILE A 243 6.38 -0.14 -17.16
CA ILE A 243 6.72 -0.06 -15.73
C ILE A 243 6.77 -1.46 -15.11
N ALA A 244 5.74 -2.29 -15.33
CA ALA A 244 5.65 -3.61 -14.71
C ALA A 244 6.72 -4.58 -15.21
N LEU A 245 7.09 -4.51 -16.49
CA LEU A 245 8.26 -5.22 -17.04
C LEU A 245 9.56 -4.71 -16.42
N GLY A 246 9.68 -3.39 -16.27
CA GLY A 246 10.82 -2.70 -15.66
C GLY A 246 11.06 -3.07 -14.20
N THR A 247 10.19 -2.61 -13.28
CA THR A 247 10.35 -2.81 -11.82
C THR A 247 10.42 -4.29 -11.46
N GLY A 248 9.54 -5.13 -12.01
CA GLY A 248 9.54 -6.55 -11.69
C GLY A 248 10.82 -7.23 -12.17
N GLY A 249 11.29 -6.93 -13.37
CA GLY A 249 12.51 -7.51 -13.91
C GLY A 249 13.81 -7.12 -13.18
N ILE A 250 13.88 -5.91 -12.60
CA ILE A 250 15.05 -5.47 -11.82
C ILE A 250 15.04 -5.94 -10.35
N LYS A 251 13.85 -6.10 -9.73
CA LYS A 251 13.69 -6.53 -8.32
C LYS A 251 14.58 -7.71 -7.88
N PRO A 252 14.63 -8.87 -8.60
CA PRO A 252 15.47 -9.99 -8.18
C PRO A 252 16.96 -9.77 -8.48
N CYS A 253 17.29 -8.82 -9.36
CA CYS A 253 18.65 -8.59 -9.83
C CYS A 253 19.43 -7.62 -8.92
N VAL A 254 18.81 -6.53 -8.46
CA VAL A 254 19.52 -5.42 -7.78
C VAL A 254 20.06 -5.84 -6.40
N SER A 255 19.24 -6.49 -5.58
CA SER A 255 19.64 -6.97 -4.25
C SER A 255 20.76 -8.02 -4.32
N ALA A 256 20.65 -8.97 -5.26
CA ALA A 256 21.67 -9.97 -5.54
C ALA A 256 22.96 -9.33 -6.06
N PHE A 257 22.87 -8.36 -6.97
CA PHE A 257 24.03 -7.64 -7.51
C PHE A 257 24.76 -6.80 -6.46
N GLY A 258 24.03 -6.22 -5.50
CA GLY A 258 24.59 -5.55 -4.33
C GLY A 258 25.32 -6.51 -3.39
N GLY A 259 24.76 -7.71 -3.18
CA GLY A 259 25.43 -8.79 -2.44
C GLY A 259 26.74 -9.26 -3.09
N ASP A 260 26.77 -9.39 -4.41
CA ASP A 260 27.95 -9.81 -5.20
C ASP A 260 29.15 -8.84 -5.10
N GLN A 261 28.97 -7.63 -4.56
CA GLN A 261 30.06 -6.65 -4.40
C GLN A 261 30.99 -6.96 -3.22
N PHE A 262 30.60 -7.85 -2.32
CA PHE A 262 31.40 -8.28 -1.17
C PHE A 262 32.08 -9.62 -1.47
N GLU A 263 33.24 -9.85 -0.85
CA GLU A 263 33.90 -11.17 -0.86
C GLU A 263 33.47 -12.01 0.34
N ASP A 264 33.69 -13.33 0.30
CA ASP A 264 33.19 -14.26 1.33
C ASP A 264 33.76 -13.96 2.72
N HIS A 265 34.97 -13.38 2.81
CA HIS A 265 35.56 -12.93 4.07
C HIS A 265 34.91 -11.65 4.66
N GLN A 266 33.97 -11.02 3.97
CA GLN A 266 33.38 -9.71 4.30
C GLN A 266 31.94 -9.79 4.83
N GLU A 267 31.54 -10.92 5.41
CA GLU A 267 30.15 -11.18 5.82
C GLU A 267 29.54 -10.07 6.70
N LYS A 268 30.33 -9.51 7.62
CA LYS A 268 29.90 -8.42 8.52
C LYS A 268 29.61 -7.11 7.77
N GLN A 269 30.30 -6.84 6.65
CA GLN A 269 30.01 -5.70 5.78
C GLN A 269 28.78 -5.97 4.91
N ARG A 270 28.66 -7.19 4.35
CA ARG A 270 27.51 -7.66 3.58
C ARG A 270 26.20 -7.58 4.39
N SER A 271 26.21 -8.02 5.65
CA SER A 271 25.07 -7.90 6.57
C SER A 271 24.65 -6.44 6.79
N ARG A 272 25.60 -5.55 7.08
CA ARG A 272 25.32 -4.11 7.25
C ARG A 272 24.80 -3.45 5.97
N PHE A 273 25.27 -3.88 4.80
CA PHE A 273 24.72 -3.43 3.52
C PHE A 273 23.23 -3.75 3.40
N PHE A 274 22.81 -4.97 3.73
CA PHE A 274 21.38 -5.33 3.69
C PHE A 274 20.55 -4.51 4.69
N SER A 275 21.08 -4.16 5.87
CA SER A 275 20.41 -3.24 6.80
C SER A 275 20.24 -1.83 6.21
N LEU A 276 21.27 -1.31 5.52
CA LEU A 276 21.21 0.00 4.85
C LEU A 276 20.28 -0.02 3.64
N PHE A 277 20.24 -1.12 2.89
CA PHE A 277 19.33 -1.36 1.78
C PHE A 277 17.86 -1.41 2.25
N TYR A 278 17.58 -2.09 3.37
CA TYR A 278 16.26 -2.09 4.00
C TYR A 278 15.84 -0.70 4.50
N LEU A 279 16.78 0.07 5.07
CA LEU A 279 16.52 1.47 5.44
C LEU A 279 16.17 2.33 4.21
N ALA A 280 16.90 2.17 3.10
CA ALA A 280 16.62 2.88 1.85
C ALA A 280 15.24 2.54 1.26
N ILE A 281 14.81 1.28 1.30
CA ILE A 281 13.47 0.84 0.87
C ILE A 281 12.38 1.55 1.69
N ASN A 282 12.47 1.49 3.02
CA ASN A 282 11.46 2.07 3.90
C ASN A 282 11.44 3.60 3.81
N ALA A 283 12.60 4.25 3.74
CA ALA A 283 12.69 5.69 3.53
C ALA A 283 12.10 6.11 2.17
N GLY A 284 12.39 5.37 1.09
CA GLY A 284 11.82 5.62 -0.23
C GLY A 284 10.30 5.54 -0.23
N SER A 285 9.75 4.45 0.34
CA SER A 285 8.30 4.23 0.46
C SER A 285 7.60 5.30 1.32
N LEU A 286 8.16 5.60 2.49
CA LEU A 286 7.63 6.61 3.42
C LEU A 286 7.59 8.01 2.80
N ILE A 287 8.70 8.45 2.20
CA ILE A 287 8.78 9.81 1.65
C ILE A 287 7.91 9.92 0.39
N SER A 288 7.85 8.89 -0.46
CA SER A 288 7.03 8.94 -1.68
C SER A 288 5.52 8.93 -1.40
N THR A 289 5.07 8.16 -0.40
CA THR A 289 3.65 8.12 0.00
C THR A 289 3.17 9.43 0.65
N VAL A 290 4.08 10.22 1.22
CA VAL A 290 3.80 11.60 1.65
C VAL A 290 3.83 12.58 0.48
N ILE A 291 4.93 12.64 -0.26
CA ILE A 291 5.18 13.71 -1.24
C ILE A 291 4.30 13.57 -2.49
N THR A 292 4.16 12.39 -3.07
CA THR A 292 3.48 12.24 -4.37
C THR A 292 2.00 12.63 -4.31
N PRO A 293 1.22 12.26 -3.28
CA PRO A 293 -0.13 12.80 -3.08
C PRO A 293 -0.20 14.32 -2.87
N ILE A 294 0.78 14.93 -2.18
CA ILE A 294 0.84 16.40 -2.01
C ILE A 294 1.04 17.08 -3.36
N LEU A 295 1.88 16.50 -4.24
CA LEU A 295 2.09 16.98 -5.60
C LEU A 295 0.83 16.82 -6.46
N ARG A 296 0.12 15.68 -6.36
CA ARG A 296 -1.19 15.46 -7.03
C ARG A 296 -2.22 16.53 -6.64
N ALA A 297 -2.29 16.86 -5.35
CA ALA A 297 -3.26 17.82 -4.82
C ALA A 297 -3.01 19.27 -5.24
N GLN A 298 -1.83 19.61 -5.79
CA GLN A 298 -1.57 20.93 -6.36
C GLN A 298 -2.37 21.15 -7.66
N GLN A 299 -2.64 22.42 -7.97
CA GLN A 299 -3.19 22.82 -9.26
C GLN A 299 -2.07 23.14 -10.26
N CYS A 300 -2.10 22.53 -11.45
CA CYS A 300 -1.19 22.84 -12.55
C CYS A 300 -1.90 22.73 -13.91
N GLY A 301 -1.15 22.88 -15.00
CA GLY A 301 -1.66 23.03 -16.37
C GLY A 301 -1.28 24.38 -16.97
N ILE A 302 -1.16 24.41 -18.30
CA ILE A 302 -0.65 25.56 -19.07
C ILE A 302 -1.81 26.50 -19.39
N HIS A 303 -2.93 25.94 -19.88
CA HIS A 303 -4.13 26.70 -20.23
C HIS A 303 -5.24 26.55 -19.19
N SER A 304 -5.53 25.33 -18.76
CA SER A 304 -6.54 25.01 -17.74
C SER A 304 -5.89 24.64 -16.40
N LYS A 305 -6.57 24.91 -15.27
CA LYS A 305 -6.08 24.55 -13.92
C LYS A 305 -6.73 23.25 -13.44
N GLN A 306 -5.93 22.19 -13.38
CA GLN A 306 -6.32 20.82 -13.06
C GLN A 306 -5.46 20.25 -11.91
N GLN A 307 -5.88 19.13 -11.31
CA GLN A 307 -5.03 18.39 -10.35
C GLN A 307 -3.76 17.87 -11.01
N CYS A 308 -2.62 18.01 -10.34
CA CYS A 308 -1.33 17.83 -10.98
C CYS A 308 -0.81 16.39 -11.03
N TYR A 309 -1.57 15.50 -11.68
CA TYR A 309 -1.09 14.16 -12.04
C TYR A 309 0.23 14.18 -12.85
N PRO A 310 0.47 15.14 -13.79
CA PRO A 310 1.76 15.26 -14.49
C PRO A 310 2.96 15.41 -13.57
N LEU A 311 2.83 16.15 -12.46
CA LEU A 311 3.90 16.32 -11.48
C LEU A 311 3.99 15.11 -10.55
N ALA A 312 2.85 14.54 -10.16
CA ALA A 312 2.78 13.34 -9.33
C ALA A 312 3.43 12.11 -10.00
N PHE A 313 3.33 11.96 -11.33
CA PHE A 313 4.04 10.92 -12.09
C PHE A 313 5.42 11.39 -12.61
N GLY A 314 5.57 12.68 -12.94
CA GLY A 314 6.81 13.25 -13.46
C GLY A 314 7.97 13.25 -12.47
N VAL A 315 7.72 13.48 -11.17
CA VAL A 315 8.77 13.40 -10.14
C VAL A 315 9.29 11.96 -9.96
N PRO A 316 8.44 10.91 -9.81
CA PRO A 316 8.83 9.51 -9.96
C PRO A 316 9.61 9.18 -11.24
N ALA A 317 9.21 9.73 -12.39
CA ALA A 317 9.92 9.52 -13.67
C ALA A 317 11.34 10.11 -13.66
N ALA A 318 11.47 11.35 -13.19
CA ALA A 318 12.77 12.02 -13.06
C ALA A 318 13.69 11.30 -12.06
N LEU A 319 13.16 10.85 -10.93
CA LEU A 319 13.94 10.07 -9.95
C LEU A 319 14.36 8.70 -10.49
N MET A 320 13.53 8.05 -11.31
CA MET A 320 13.92 6.80 -11.98
C MET A 320 15.04 7.04 -13.01
N ALA A 321 14.98 8.13 -13.77
CA ALA A 321 16.07 8.51 -14.68
C ALA A 321 17.38 8.81 -13.91
N VAL A 322 17.30 9.53 -12.79
CA VAL A 322 18.44 9.75 -11.88
C VAL A 322 18.99 8.43 -11.34
N SER A 323 18.10 7.50 -10.94
CA SER A 323 18.47 6.15 -10.48
C SER A 323 19.35 5.43 -11.51
N LEU A 324 18.88 5.38 -12.77
CA LEU A 324 19.61 4.77 -13.88
C LEU A 324 20.97 5.45 -14.13
N ILE A 325 21.02 6.78 -14.14
CA ILE A 325 22.26 7.54 -14.36
C ILE A 325 23.28 7.26 -13.25
N VAL A 326 22.85 7.33 -11.98
CA VAL A 326 23.69 7.03 -10.81
C VAL A 326 24.21 5.59 -10.87
N PHE A 327 23.35 4.63 -11.19
CA PHE A 327 23.76 3.22 -11.32
C PHE A 327 24.78 3.02 -12.45
N VAL A 328 24.60 3.66 -13.60
CA VAL A 328 25.52 3.57 -14.75
C VAL A 328 26.87 4.27 -14.48
N ILE A 329 26.90 5.37 -13.73
CA ILE A 329 28.15 6.03 -13.31
C ILE A 329 29.03 5.08 -12.48
N GLY A 330 28.42 4.31 -11.57
CA GLY A 330 29.13 3.28 -10.78
C GLY A 330 29.64 2.09 -11.60
N SER A 331 29.32 1.98 -12.89
CA SER A 331 29.59 0.78 -13.70
C SER A 331 31.07 0.41 -13.87
N GLY A 332 31.99 1.37 -13.71
CA GLY A 332 33.43 1.11 -13.70
C GLY A 332 33.95 0.51 -12.39
N MET A 333 33.16 0.55 -11.31
CA MET A 333 33.55 0.13 -9.96
C MET A 333 32.93 -1.20 -9.53
N TYR A 334 31.89 -1.68 -10.23
CA TYR A 334 31.20 -2.92 -9.85
C TYR A 334 31.96 -4.19 -10.23
N LYS A 335 31.94 -5.16 -9.32
CA LYS A 335 32.26 -6.57 -9.61
C LYS A 335 31.11 -7.16 -10.44
N LYS A 336 31.41 -7.56 -11.69
CA LYS A 336 30.43 -8.11 -12.65
C LYS A 336 30.67 -9.60 -12.78
N VAL A 337 29.88 -10.40 -12.06
CA VAL A 337 29.92 -11.87 -12.13
C VAL A 337 29.34 -12.34 -13.47
N GLN A 338 29.92 -13.37 -14.07
CA GLN A 338 29.38 -13.97 -15.29
C GLN A 338 28.10 -14.78 -15.01
N PRO A 339 27.19 -14.96 -15.99
CA PRO A 339 25.97 -15.74 -15.79
C PRO A 339 26.31 -17.19 -15.42
N GLN A 340 25.84 -17.65 -14.27
CA GLN A 340 25.87 -19.06 -13.90
C GLN A 340 24.56 -19.70 -14.32
N GLY A 341 24.65 -20.85 -15.02
CA GLY A 341 23.52 -21.44 -15.76
C GLY A 341 22.24 -21.64 -14.94
N ASN A 342 21.10 -21.51 -15.62
CA ASN A 342 19.81 -21.31 -14.97
C ASN A 342 19.29 -22.53 -14.18
N ILE A 343 19.47 -22.48 -12.85
CA ILE A 343 19.02 -23.50 -11.90
C ILE A 343 17.49 -23.67 -11.94
N MET A 344 16.73 -22.59 -12.13
CA MET A 344 15.26 -22.67 -12.21
C MET A 344 14.80 -23.47 -13.43
N VAL A 345 15.45 -23.28 -14.59
CA VAL A 345 15.19 -24.06 -15.80
C VAL A 345 15.59 -25.54 -15.61
N GLN A 346 16.68 -25.81 -14.89
CA GLN A 346 17.08 -27.18 -14.56
C GLN A 346 16.04 -27.88 -13.66
N VAL A 347 15.56 -27.19 -12.62
CA VAL A 347 14.48 -27.67 -11.73
C VAL A 347 13.19 -27.95 -12.52
N CYS A 348 12.74 -27.01 -13.35
CA CYS A 348 11.54 -27.20 -14.19
C CYS A 348 11.69 -28.38 -15.17
N LYS A 349 12.87 -28.55 -15.79
CA LYS A 349 13.14 -29.70 -16.68
C LYS A 349 13.22 -31.02 -15.92
N CYS A 350 13.77 -31.05 -14.71
CA CYS A 350 13.80 -32.21 -13.82
C CYS A 350 12.38 -32.66 -13.45
N ILE A 351 11.54 -31.72 -12.99
CA ILE A 351 10.13 -31.97 -12.66
C ILE A 351 9.35 -32.46 -13.89
N GLY A 352 9.47 -31.76 -15.03
CA GLY A 352 8.78 -32.13 -16.26
C GLY A 352 9.19 -33.51 -16.79
N PHE A 353 10.48 -33.86 -16.67
CA PHE A 353 10.98 -35.19 -17.00
C PHE A 353 10.41 -36.26 -16.05
N ALA A 354 10.48 -36.06 -14.72
CA ALA A 354 9.92 -36.99 -13.74
C ALA A 354 8.42 -37.26 -13.97
N ILE A 355 7.64 -36.21 -14.26
CA ILE A 355 6.20 -36.33 -14.56
C ILE A 355 5.99 -37.12 -15.85
N LYS A 356 6.65 -36.74 -16.95
CA LYS A 356 6.55 -37.44 -18.24
C LYS A 356 6.91 -38.92 -18.11
N ASN A 357 7.97 -39.21 -17.36
CA ASN A 357 8.49 -40.55 -17.18
C ASN A 357 7.58 -41.42 -16.31
N ARG A 358 7.05 -40.87 -15.21
CA ARG A 358 6.00 -41.50 -14.37
C ARG A 358 4.73 -41.84 -15.16
N PHE A 359 4.32 -41.02 -16.12
CA PHE A 359 3.18 -41.32 -16.99
C PHE A 359 3.51 -42.40 -18.02
N ARG A 360 4.74 -42.42 -18.56
CA ARG A 360 5.20 -43.42 -19.55
C ARG A 360 5.35 -44.82 -18.94
N HIS A 361 5.85 -44.91 -17.71
CA HIS A 361 6.11 -46.17 -17.00
C HIS A 361 5.03 -46.53 -15.96
N ARG A 362 3.78 -46.11 -16.19
CA ARG A 362 2.62 -46.37 -15.29
C ARG A 362 2.14 -47.84 -15.26
N SER A 363 2.80 -48.74 -15.99
CA SER A 363 2.49 -50.18 -16.05
C SER A 363 2.88 -50.90 -14.76
N LYS A 364 2.23 -52.04 -14.47
CA LYS A 364 2.60 -52.95 -13.36
C LYS A 364 4.00 -53.58 -13.50
N ALA A 365 4.64 -53.44 -14.66
CA ALA A 365 5.96 -54.00 -14.95
C ALA A 365 7.12 -53.29 -14.21
N TYR A 366 6.92 -52.05 -13.74
CA TYR A 366 7.97 -51.24 -13.13
C TYR A 366 7.81 -51.16 -11.60
N PRO A 367 8.90 -51.26 -10.81
CA PRO A 367 8.83 -51.15 -9.36
C PRO A 367 8.41 -49.74 -8.92
N LYS A 368 7.60 -49.66 -7.86
CA LYS A 368 7.18 -48.37 -7.28
C LYS A 368 8.37 -47.73 -6.55
N ARG A 369 8.79 -46.55 -7.00
CA ARG A 369 9.75 -45.71 -6.28
C ARG A 369 9.09 -44.98 -5.10
N GLU A 370 9.86 -44.68 -4.06
CA GLU A 370 9.35 -44.05 -2.82
C GLU A 370 8.76 -42.66 -3.04
N HIS A 371 9.43 -41.81 -3.83
CA HIS A 371 8.92 -40.49 -4.20
C HIS A 371 8.75 -40.35 -5.72
N TRP A 372 7.71 -39.62 -6.15
CA TRP A 372 7.38 -39.47 -7.57
C TRP A 372 8.44 -38.70 -8.38
N LEU A 373 9.32 -37.95 -7.71
CA LEU A 373 10.43 -37.24 -8.36
C LEU A 373 11.62 -38.15 -8.67
N ASP A 374 11.70 -39.36 -8.07
CA ASP A 374 12.82 -40.29 -8.28
C ASP A 374 12.82 -40.91 -9.68
N TRP A 375 11.73 -40.74 -10.43
CA TRP A 375 11.64 -40.98 -11.88
C TRP A 375 12.53 -40.03 -12.72
N ALA A 376 13.23 -39.08 -12.10
CA ALA A 376 14.27 -38.28 -12.74
C ALA A 376 15.69 -38.87 -12.62
N SER A 377 15.91 -39.96 -11.86
CA SER A 377 17.27 -40.48 -11.60
C SER A 377 18.00 -40.95 -12.85
N GLU A 378 17.27 -41.31 -13.91
CA GLU A 378 17.80 -41.65 -15.24
C GLU A 378 18.62 -40.54 -15.90
N LYS A 379 18.39 -39.27 -15.51
CA LYS A 379 18.91 -38.11 -16.24
C LYS A 379 19.46 -36.99 -15.35
N TYR A 380 19.11 -36.97 -14.07
CA TYR A 380 19.44 -35.89 -13.15
C TYR A 380 20.08 -36.45 -11.88
N SER A 381 21.07 -35.73 -11.33
CA SER A 381 21.83 -36.19 -10.17
C SER A 381 20.96 -36.32 -8.92
N LYS A 382 21.30 -37.30 -8.06
CA LYS A 382 20.66 -37.53 -6.74
C LYS A 382 20.60 -36.24 -5.91
N ARG A 383 21.65 -35.41 -5.95
CA ARG A 383 21.70 -34.08 -5.35
C ARG A 383 20.60 -33.14 -5.87
N LEU A 384 20.50 -32.96 -7.20
CA LEU A 384 19.51 -32.06 -7.80
C LEU A 384 18.08 -32.52 -7.52
N ILE A 385 17.83 -33.84 -7.56
CA ILE A 385 16.52 -34.42 -7.22
C ILE A 385 16.18 -34.14 -5.75
N THR A 386 17.11 -34.39 -4.83
CA THR A 386 16.90 -34.21 -3.38
C THR A 386 16.66 -32.73 -3.02
N GLN A 387 17.47 -31.81 -3.56
CA GLN A 387 17.27 -30.36 -3.40
C GLN A 387 15.92 -29.92 -3.99
N THR A 388 15.51 -30.48 -5.14
CA THR A 388 14.19 -30.20 -5.74
C THR A 388 13.04 -30.73 -4.87
N LYS A 389 13.18 -31.89 -4.19
CA LYS A 389 12.19 -32.38 -3.21
C LYS A 389 11.99 -31.37 -2.07
N MET A 390 13.06 -30.78 -1.54
CA MET A 390 12.98 -29.75 -0.48
C MET A 390 12.22 -28.51 -0.97
N VAL A 391 12.59 -27.97 -2.14
CA VAL A 391 11.94 -26.80 -2.73
C VAL A 391 10.46 -27.05 -2.96
N LEU A 392 10.08 -28.20 -3.53
CA LEU A 392 8.67 -28.55 -3.76
C LEU A 392 7.88 -28.67 -2.45
N LYS A 393 8.48 -29.17 -1.36
CA LYS A 393 7.85 -29.24 -0.04
C LYS A 393 7.53 -27.85 0.54
N VAL A 394 8.43 -26.88 0.33
CA VAL A 394 8.22 -25.48 0.74
C VAL A 394 7.20 -24.78 -0.18
N LEU A 395 7.29 -24.96 -1.50
CA LEU A 395 6.31 -24.41 -2.46
C LEU A 395 4.90 -24.94 -2.24
N PHE A 396 4.73 -26.20 -1.83
CA PHE A 396 3.43 -26.75 -1.44
C PHE A 396 2.83 -25.98 -0.25
N LEU A 397 3.66 -25.57 0.71
CA LEU A 397 3.24 -24.75 1.86
C LEU A 397 2.91 -23.30 1.46
N TYR A 398 3.36 -22.83 0.29
CA TYR A 398 3.01 -21.50 -0.22
C TYR A 398 1.62 -21.42 -0.84
N ILE A 399 1.00 -22.54 -1.23
CA ILE A 399 -0.31 -22.55 -1.92
C ILE A 399 -1.40 -21.70 -1.20
N PRO A 400 -1.50 -21.67 0.14
CA PRO A 400 -2.51 -20.87 0.83
C PRO A 400 -2.09 -19.39 1.05
N LEU A 401 -0.80 -19.06 0.95
CA LEU A 401 -0.26 -17.72 1.25
C LEU A 401 -0.79 -16.56 0.35
N PRO A 402 -1.14 -16.76 -0.94
CA PRO A 402 -1.73 -15.71 -1.78
C PRO A 402 -2.92 -14.97 -1.17
N MET A 403 -3.72 -15.61 -0.32
CA MET A 403 -4.85 -14.93 0.33
C MET A 403 -4.41 -13.79 1.26
N PHE A 404 -3.23 -13.89 1.89
CA PHE A 404 -2.71 -12.78 2.69
C PHE A 404 -2.47 -11.55 1.81
N TRP A 405 -1.80 -11.73 0.67
CA TRP A 405 -1.52 -10.66 -0.28
C TRP A 405 -2.78 -10.11 -0.94
N ALA A 406 -3.78 -10.96 -1.19
CA ALA A 406 -5.09 -10.54 -1.69
C ALA A 406 -5.81 -9.56 -0.74
N LEU A 407 -5.58 -9.64 0.57
CA LEU A 407 -6.07 -8.64 1.54
C LEU A 407 -5.09 -7.46 1.67
N PHE A 408 -3.79 -7.73 1.79
CA PHE A 408 -2.78 -6.71 2.05
C PHE A 408 -2.67 -5.64 0.96
N ASP A 409 -2.72 -6.01 -0.32
CA ASP A 409 -2.55 -5.05 -1.42
C ASP A 409 -3.80 -4.16 -1.65
N GLN A 410 -4.95 -4.48 -1.05
CA GLN A 410 -6.16 -3.63 -1.12
C GLN A 410 -6.03 -2.31 -0.38
N GLN A 411 -5.02 -2.16 0.49
CA GLN A 411 -4.74 -0.91 1.20
C GLN A 411 -4.47 0.27 0.25
N GLY A 412 -4.02 -0.01 -0.98
CA GLY A 412 -3.78 1.01 -2.00
C GLY A 412 -4.88 1.14 -3.06
N SER A 413 -5.94 0.33 -2.98
CA SER A 413 -7.11 0.37 -3.86
C SER A 413 -8.39 0.63 -3.06
N ARG A 414 -9.05 -0.42 -2.56
CA ARG A 414 -10.33 -0.34 -1.84
C ARG A 414 -10.27 0.56 -0.59
N TRP A 415 -9.19 0.54 0.18
CA TRP A 415 -9.06 1.41 1.37
C TRP A 415 -8.83 2.89 1.01
N THR A 416 -8.10 3.17 -0.08
CA THR A 416 -7.99 4.52 -0.65
C THR A 416 -9.36 5.03 -1.11
N LEU A 417 -10.15 4.18 -1.78
CA LEU A 417 -11.50 4.51 -2.23
C LEU A 417 -12.46 4.74 -1.05
N GLN A 418 -12.43 3.89 -0.02
CA GLN A 418 -13.13 4.11 1.25
C GLN A 418 -12.78 5.49 1.84
N ALA A 419 -11.50 5.86 1.89
CA ALA A 419 -11.06 7.16 2.41
C ALA A 419 -11.62 8.36 1.62
N THR A 420 -11.95 8.21 0.33
CA THR A 420 -12.60 9.30 -0.46
C THR A 420 -13.98 9.70 0.08
N THR A 421 -14.62 8.83 0.88
CA THR A 421 -15.94 9.05 1.49
C THR A 421 -15.89 9.46 2.97
N MET A 422 -14.68 9.75 3.48
CA MET A 422 -14.42 10.11 4.88
C MET A 422 -14.06 11.60 5.03
N ASP A 423 -14.01 12.10 6.26
CA ASP A 423 -13.49 13.43 6.58
C ASP A 423 -11.95 13.37 6.79
N GLY A 424 -11.22 14.13 5.97
CA GLY A 424 -9.76 14.27 5.99
C GLY A 424 -9.23 15.44 6.80
N ASN A 425 -10.08 16.16 7.55
CA ASN A 425 -9.67 17.30 8.37
C ASN A 425 -9.03 16.86 9.70
N PHE A 426 -7.69 16.91 9.78
CA PHE A 426 -6.96 16.73 11.05
C PHE A 426 -6.68 18.08 11.76
N GLY A 427 -7.56 19.07 11.57
CA GLY A 427 -7.49 20.41 12.16
C GLY A 427 -6.48 21.33 11.47
N ALA A 428 -5.19 21.12 11.73
CA ALA A 428 -4.13 21.96 11.18
C ALA A 428 -3.66 21.56 9.76
N ILE A 429 -3.97 20.32 9.35
CA ILE A 429 -3.56 19.73 8.07
C ILE A 429 -4.74 18.94 7.50
N GLN A 430 -5.06 19.16 6.22
CA GLN A 430 -5.98 18.32 5.49
C GLN A 430 -5.21 17.15 4.87
N ILE A 431 -5.58 15.92 5.25
CA ILE A 431 -4.99 14.69 4.72
C ILE A 431 -5.79 14.24 3.50
N GLN A 432 -5.08 13.89 2.43
CA GLN A 432 -5.67 13.34 1.21
C GLN A 432 -5.93 11.83 1.35
N PRO A 433 -6.95 11.25 0.69
CA PRO A 433 -7.28 9.82 0.80
C PRO A 433 -6.11 8.87 0.51
N ASP A 434 -5.30 9.21 -0.48
CA ASP A 434 -4.11 8.46 -0.91
C ASP A 434 -2.93 8.58 0.06
N GLN A 435 -2.88 9.58 0.93
CA GLN A 435 -1.86 9.69 1.98
C GLN A 435 -2.06 8.70 3.13
N MET A 436 -3.25 8.10 3.29
CA MET A 436 -3.49 7.08 4.33
C MET A 436 -2.57 5.85 4.17
N GLN A 437 -2.08 5.58 2.95
CA GLN A 437 -1.06 4.56 2.69
C GLN A 437 0.27 4.82 3.42
N THR A 438 0.57 6.06 3.82
CA THR A 438 1.76 6.43 4.63
C THR A 438 1.74 5.79 6.01
N VAL A 439 0.55 5.46 6.55
CA VAL A 439 0.41 4.84 7.87
C VAL A 439 1.15 3.50 7.92
N ASN A 440 1.12 2.70 6.85
CA ASN A 440 1.79 1.39 6.83
C ASN A 440 3.33 1.47 7.00
N PRO A 441 4.12 2.20 6.18
CA PRO A 441 5.57 2.27 6.37
C PRO A 441 5.98 2.92 7.71
N ILE A 442 5.22 3.88 8.25
CA ILE A 442 5.46 4.39 9.62
C ILE A 442 5.31 3.25 10.64
N LEU A 443 4.23 2.48 10.55
CA LEU A 443 3.98 1.38 11.46
C LEU A 443 5.00 0.25 11.30
N ILE A 444 5.47 -0.09 10.09
CA ILE A 444 6.53 -1.11 9.89
C ILE A 444 7.79 -0.72 10.68
N VAL A 445 8.26 0.52 10.51
CA VAL A 445 9.49 1.02 11.15
C VAL A 445 9.39 1.00 12.69
N ILE A 446 8.19 1.17 13.25
CA ILE A 446 7.94 1.12 14.70
C ILE A 446 7.71 -0.31 15.19
N MET A 447 6.91 -1.11 14.46
CA MET A 447 6.46 -2.44 14.89
C MET A 447 7.54 -3.51 14.75
N VAL A 448 8.44 -3.44 13.76
CA VAL A 448 9.53 -4.43 13.61
C VAL A 448 10.43 -4.45 14.87
N PRO A 449 10.99 -3.32 15.36
CA PRO A 449 11.74 -3.29 16.61
C PRO A 449 10.93 -3.74 17.84
N ILE A 450 9.64 -3.39 17.93
CA ILE A 450 8.78 -3.79 19.07
C ILE A 450 8.53 -5.30 19.06
N MET A 451 8.29 -5.90 17.90
CA MET A 451 8.09 -7.34 17.75
C MET A 451 9.34 -8.11 18.20
N ASP A 452 10.52 -7.71 17.72
CA ASP A 452 11.78 -8.40 18.01
C ASP A 452 12.31 -8.15 19.44
N ALA A 453 12.26 -6.91 19.94
CA ALA A 453 12.87 -6.54 21.22
C ALA A 453 11.92 -6.74 22.42
N VAL A 454 10.60 -6.71 22.22
CA VAL A 454 9.60 -6.75 23.31
C VAL A 454 8.70 -7.97 23.19
N ILE A 455 7.97 -8.13 22.07
CA ILE A 455 6.89 -9.13 21.98
C ILE A 455 7.43 -10.57 21.92
N TYR A 456 8.36 -10.89 21.02
CA TYR A 456 8.92 -12.25 20.94
C TYR A 456 9.67 -12.66 22.23
N PRO A 457 10.46 -11.81 22.91
CA PRO A 457 11.04 -12.13 24.22
C PRO A 457 10.00 -12.34 25.32
N LEU A 458 8.88 -11.60 25.33
CA LEU A 458 7.78 -11.82 26.28
C LEU A 458 7.07 -13.16 26.02
N ILE A 459 6.75 -13.49 24.76
CA ILE A 459 6.16 -14.78 24.39
C ILE A 459 7.08 -15.95 24.80
N LYS A 460 8.40 -15.78 24.63
CA LYS A 460 9.41 -16.75 25.10
C LYS A 460 9.44 -16.88 26.63
N LYS A 461 9.29 -15.78 27.38
CA LYS A 461 9.13 -15.82 28.85
C LYS A 461 7.86 -16.56 29.28
N CYS A 462 6.77 -16.45 28.51
CA CYS A 462 5.54 -17.23 28.71
C CYS A 462 5.66 -18.72 28.32
N LYS A 463 6.86 -19.20 27.94
CA LYS A 463 7.15 -20.60 27.53
C LYS A 463 6.36 -21.07 26.30
N ILE A 464 5.85 -20.15 25.47
CA ILE A 464 5.12 -20.48 24.24
C ILE A 464 6.14 -20.61 23.10
N ASN A 465 6.29 -21.82 22.55
CA ASN A 465 7.12 -22.06 21.37
C ASN A 465 6.45 -21.47 20.11
N PHE A 466 6.84 -20.25 19.75
CA PHE A 466 6.29 -19.51 18.62
C PHE A 466 7.11 -19.76 17.35
N THR A 467 6.90 -20.93 16.75
CA THR A 467 7.60 -21.39 15.53
C THR A 467 7.28 -20.50 14.32
N PRO A 468 8.14 -20.49 13.28
CA PRO A 468 7.91 -19.68 12.08
C PRO A 468 6.54 -19.87 11.43
N LEU A 469 6.02 -21.10 11.39
CA LEU A 469 4.71 -21.37 10.80
C LEU A 469 3.56 -20.88 11.69
N ARG A 470 3.70 -20.93 13.02
CA ARG A 470 2.72 -20.34 13.95
C ARG A 470 2.67 -18.82 13.83
N LYS A 471 3.81 -18.16 13.62
CA LYS A 471 3.90 -16.73 13.31
C LYS A 471 3.12 -16.41 12.03
N ILE A 472 3.36 -17.13 10.94
CA ILE A 472 2.64 -16.95 9.66
C ILE A 472 1.12 -17.14 9.83
N THR A 473 0.67 -18.16 10.58
CA THR A 473 -0.74 -18.34 10.95
C THR A 473 -1.32 -17.11 11.68
N VAL A 474 -0.63 -16.61 12.71
CA VAL A 474 -1.07 -15.42 13.46
C VAL A 474 -1.14 -14.19 12.55
N GLY A 475 -0.19 -14.02 11.64
CA GLY A 475 -0.21 -12.92 10.67
C GLY A 475 -1.44 -12.93 9.75
N MET A 476 -1.82 -14.11 9.25
CA MET A 476 -3.08 -14.28 8.49
C MET A 476 -4.33 -14.03 9.34
N PHE A 477 -4.34 -14.49 10.59
CA PHE A 477 -5.46 -14.24 11.50
C PHE A 477 -5.64 -12.73 11.78
N LEU A 478 -4.55 -12.00 12.01
CA LEU A 478 -4.59 -10.54 12.19
C LEU A 478 -5.09 -9.82 10.93
N ALA A 479 -4.61 -10.18 9.74
CA ALA A 479 -5.11 -9.59 8.50
C ALA A 479 -6.63 -9.82 8.29
N GLY A 480 -7.16 -10.98 8.71
CA GLY A 480 -8.61 -11.23 8.73
C GLY A 480 -9.36 -10.30 9.69
N LEU A 481 -8.82 -10.05 10.89
CA LEU A 481 -9.39 -9.09 11.85
C LEU A 481 -9.32 -7.64 11.34
N ALA A 482 -8.26 -7.26 10.61
CA ALA A 482 -8.15 -5.94 9.99
C ALA A 482 -9.27 -5.69 8.97
N PHE A 483 -9.68 -6.72 8.23
CA PHE A 483 -10.80 -6.64 7.29
C PHE A 483 -12.18 -6.62 7.97
N ILE A 484 -12.34 -7.28 9.14
CA ILE A 484 -13.51 -7.06 9.99
C ILE A 484 -13.57 -5.59 10.45
N ALA A 485 -12.45 -5.01 10.89
CA ALA A 485 -12.40 -3.59 11.25
C ALA A 485 -12.78 -2.68 10.07
N ALA A 486 -12.26 -2.95 8.87
CA ALA A 486 -12.62 -2.21 7.65
C ALA A 486 -14.10 -2.34 7.27
N ALA A 487 -14.72 -3.51 7.46
CA ALA A 487 -16.15 -3.70 7.28
C ALA A 487 -16.98 -2.89 8.31
N LEU A 488 -16.55 -2.86 9.58
CA LEU A 488 -17.21 -2.07 10.62
C LEU A 488 -17.11 -0.55 10.35
N VAL A 489 -15.97 -0.06 9.86
CA VAL A 489 -15.81 1.34 9.42
C VAL A 489 -16.73 1.63 8.23
N GLN A 490 -16.77 0.75 7.22
CA GLN A 490 -17.65 0.91 6.06
C GLN A 490 -19.13 0.95 6.45
N LEU A 491 -19.58 0.10 7.39
CA LEU A 491 -20.95 0.10 7.91
C LEU A 491 -21.34 1.41 8.64
N GLN A 492 -20.38 2.21 9.11
CA GLN A 492 -20.67 3.54 9.65
C GLN A 492 -20.67 4.60 8.55
N ILE A 493 -19.79 4.48 7.56
CA ILE A 493 -19.78 5.35 6.37
C ILE A 493 -21.10 5.23 5.60
N ASP A 494 -21.55 4.00 5.32
CA ASP A 494 -22.74 3.72 4.51
C ASP A 494 -24.03 4.31 5.11
N LYS A 495 -24.11 4.47 6.44
CA LYS A 495 -25.22 5.17 7.12
C LYS A 495 -25.26 6.68 6.88
N THR A 496 -24.15 7.27 6.41
CA THR A 496 -23.97 8.71 6.20
C THR A 496 -23.96 9.09 4.72
N LEU A 497 -24.09 8.09 3.83
CA LEU A 497 -24.22 8.30 2.39
C LEU A 497 -25.71 8.50 2.03
N PRO A 498 -26.04 9.46 1.16
CA PRO A 498 -27.41 9.64 0.68
C PRO A 498 -27.82 8.45 -0.22
N VAL A 499 -29.06 7.98 -0.06
CA VAL A 499 -29.66 6.99 -0.95
C VAL A 499 -30.35 7.73 -2.09
N PHE A 500 -29.83 7.60 -3.30
CA PHE A 500 -30.42 8.18 -4.52
C PHE A 500 -31.61 7.32 -5.02
N PRO A 501 -32.60 7.91 -5.69
CA PRO A 501 -33.76 7.18 -6.20
C PRO A 501 -33.38 6.22 -7.33
N ALA A 502 -34.02 5.05 -7.36
CA ALA A 502 -33.94 4.13 -8.49
C ALA A 502 -34.72 4.67 -9.71
N SER A 503 -34.55 4.06 -10.89
CA SER A 503 -35.18 4.52 -12.15
C SER A 503 -36.72 4.53 -12.16
N GLY A 504 -37.39 3.83 -11.23
CA GLY A 504 -38.85 3.90 -11.03
C GLY A 504 -39.30 4.90 -9.96
N GLN A 505 -38.36 5.48 -9.22
CA GLN A 505 -38.59 6.33 -8.05
C GLN A 505 -38.11 7.76 -8.31
N SER A 506 -38.60 8.69 -7.51
CA SER A 506 -38.16 10.08 -7.47
C SER A 506 -37.99 10.50 -6.01
N GLN A 507 -37.28 11.61 -5.77
CA GLN A 507 -37.24 12.21 -4.43
C GLN A 507 -37.67 13.67 -4.48
N ILE A 508 -38.50 14.08 -3.51
CA ILE A 508 -38.88 15.48 -3.32
C ILE A 508 -38.50 15.93 -1.91
N LYS A 509 -37.82 17.07 -1.84
CA LYS A 509 -37.57 17.87 -0.63
C LYS A 509 -38.44 19.12 -0.68
N THR A 510 -38.97 19.58 0.45
CA THR A 510 -39.73 20.83 0.52
C THR A 510 -38.97 21.88 1.30
N ILE A 511 -38.91 23.12 0.80
CA ILE A 511 -38.35 24.29 1.49
C ILE A 511 -39.43 25.36 1.61
N ASN A 512 -39.73 25.77 2.83
CA ASN A 512 -40.61 26.88 3.13
C ASN A 512 -39.80 28.18 3.14
N LEU A 513 -40.14 29.10 2.23
CA LEU A 513 -39.53 30.42 2.08
C LEU A 513 -40.40 31.54 2.69
N GLY A 514 -41.57 31.20 3.25
CA GLY A 514 -42.47 32.10 3.95
C GLY A 514 -42.19 32.21 5.45
N ALA A 515 -42.93 33.13 6.09
CA ALA A 515 -42.91 33.36 7.53
C ALA A 515 -43.92 32.51 8.32
N ASP A 516 -44.86 31.86 7.63
CA ASP A 516 -45.92 31.02 8.19
C ASP A 516 -45.61 29.52 8.01
N ASN A 517 -46.24 28.65 8.80
CA ASN A 517 -46.15 27.20 8.60
C ASN A 517 -46.84 26.76 7.30
N ALA A 518 -46.10 26.09 6.42
CA ALA A 518 -46.64 25.47 5.20
C ALA A 518 -47.07 24.03 5.47
N ARG A 519 -48.24 23.62 4.97
CA ARG A 519 -48.68 22.21 4.94
C ARG A 519 -48.69 21.71 3.50
N VAL A 520 -47.86 20.71 3.21
CA VAL A 520 -47.73 20.09 1.89
C VAL A 520 -48.32 18.67 1.91
N THR A 521 -49.16 18.36 0.94
CA THR A 521 -49.87 17.08 0.81
C THR A 521 -49.56 16.45 -0.54
N PHE A 522 -48.96 15.27 -0.54
CA PHE A 522 -48.60 14.51 -1.74
C PHE A 522 -49.73 13.53 -2.10
N LEU A 523 -50.34 13.67 -3.28
CA LEU A 523 -51.50 12.90 -3.72
C LEU A 523 -51.15 11.89 -4.83
N PRO A 524 -51.80 10.71 -4.85
CA PRO A 524 -52.98 10.30 -4.07
C PRO A 524 -52.64 9.58 -2.74
N GLN A 525 -51.37 9.39 -2.41
CA GLN A 525 -50.92 8.71 -1.18
C GLN A 525 -51.31 9.44 0.12
N ASN A 526 -51.75 10.70 0.02
CA ASN A 526 -52.20 11.55 1.12
C ASN A 526 -51.15 11.77 2.22
N VAL A 527 -49.87 11.77 1.83
CA VAL A 527 -48.75 12.01 2.75
C VAL A 527 -48.72 13.51 3.07
N ASN A 528 -48.96 13.83 4.33
CA ASN A 528 -48.95 15.20 4.84
C ASN A 528 -47.60 15.54 5.49
N VAL A 529 -47.07 16.72 5.20
CA VAL A 529 -45.84 17.26 5.79
C VAL A 529 -46.08 18.71 6.18
N THR A 530 -45.75 19.08 7.41
CA THR A 530 -45.75 20.49 7.85
C THR A 530 -44.31 20.97 7.86
N VAL A 531 -44.05 22.17 7.32
CA VAL A 531 -42.72 22.75 7.17
C VAL A 531 -42.70 24.12 7.86
N GLU A 532 -41.83 24.25 8.85
CA GLU A 532 -41.66 25.48 9.63
C GLU A 532 -41.10 26.64 8.78
N PRO A 533 -41.23 27.90 9.23
CA PRO A 533 -40.80 29.07 8.46
C PRO A 533 -39.30 29.05 8.20
N LEU A 534 -38.90 29.40 6.97
CA LEU A 534 -37.50 29.44 6.53
C LEU A 534 -36.73 28.10 6.74
N HIS A 535 -37.45 26.98 6.84
CA HIS A 535 -36.91 25.63 7.07
C HIS A 535 -37.12 24.71 5.86
N GLY A 536 -36.34 23.63 5.79
CA GLY A 536 -36.46 22.61 4.75
C GLY A 536 -36.57 21.21 5.32
N THR A 537 -37.28 20.32 4.63
CA THR A 537 -37.39 18.90 5.01
C THR A 537 -36.20 18.10 4.50
N ASP A 538 -36.05 16.87 4.97
CA ASP A 538 -35.27 15.85 4.24
C ASP A 538 -35.95 15.48 2.92
N TYR A 539 -35.19 14.87 2.01
CA TYR A 539 -35.73 14.25 0.79
C TYR A 539 -36.60 13.05 1.13
N ARG A 540 -37.79 12.98 0.52
CA ARG A 540 -38.72 11.85 0.62
C ARG A 540 -38.82 11.13 -0.71
N THR A 541 -38.70 9.81 -0.71
CA THR A 541 -38.80 8.97 -1.91
C THR A 541 -40.26 8.66 -2.24
N PHE A 542 -40.62 8.79 -3.52
CA PHE A 542 -41.94 8.45 -4.07
C PHE A 542 -41.77 7.55 -5.30
N GLU A 543 -42.68 6.60 -5.51
CA GLU A 543 -42.79 5.89 -6.80
C GLU A 543 -43.29 6.88 -7.85
N THR A 544 -42.54 7.05 -8.96
CA THR A 544 -42.79 8.11 -9.95
C THR A 544 -44.15 7.96 -10.64
N SER A 545 -44.63 6.73 -10.80
CA SER A 545 -45.96 6.44 -11.36
C SER A 545 -47.12 6.79 -10.42
N GLN A 546 -46.86 7.03 -9.14
CA GLN A 546 -47.90 7.25 -8.13
C GLN A 546 -48.11 8.72 -7.79
N LEU A 547 -47.08 9.57 -7.80
CA LEU A 547 -47.26 10.98 -7.49
C LEU A 547 -47.83 11.74 -8.70
N GLN A 548 -48.99 12.39 -8.51
CA GLN A 548 -49.67 13.15 -9.58
C GLN A 548 -49.76 14.65 -9.25
N HIS A 549 -50.16 14.96 -8.02
CA HIS A 549 -50.41 16.33 -7.57
C HIS A 549 -49.81 16.58 -6.19
N VAL A 550 -49.37 17.80 -5.96
CA VAL A 550 -48.93 18.28 -4.66
C VAL A 550 -49.78 19.48 -4.26
N VAL A 551 -50.48 19.37 -3.13
CA VAL A 551 -51.30 20.46 -2.59
C VAL A 551 -50.52 21.16 -1.49
N VAL A 552 -50.27 22.46 -1.66
CA VAL A 552 -49.61 23.32 -0.68
C VAL A 552 -50.69 24.19 -0.03
N ALA A 553 -50.71 24.26 1.30
CA ALA A 553 -51.65 25.07 2.06
C ALA A 553 -50.95 25.92 3.13
N TYR A 554 -51.43 27.15 3.28
CA TYR A 554 -51.05 28.09 4.34
C TYR A 554 -52.35 28.56 5.01
N GLY A 555 -52.61 28.09 6.23
CA GLY A 555 -53.89 28.32 6.91
C GLY A 555 -55.07 27.78 6.10
N SER A 556 -55.98 28.67 5.69
CA SER A 556 -57.14 28.37 4.84
C SER A 556 -56.85 28.38 3.35
N ASN A 557 -55.75 29.00 2.91
CA ASN A 557 -55.42 29.13 1.50
C ASN A 557 -54.72 27.86 1.03
N ASN A 558 -55.04 27.38 -0.17
CA ASN A 558 -54.35 26.25 -0.80
C ASN A 558 -54.12 26.47 -2.30
N THR A 559 -53.16 25.74 -2.85
CA THR A 559 -52.83 25.71 -4.28
C THR A 559 -52.38 24.30 -4.63
N THR A 560 -52.79 23.81 -5.80
CA THR A 560 -52.43 22.48 -6.31
C THR A 560 -51.44 22.63 -7.45
N LEU A 561 -50.27 22.01 -7.31
CA LEU A 561 -49.25 21.92 -8.35
C LEU A 561 -49.34 20.53 -9.01
N ASN A 562 -49.21 20.48 -10.35
CA ASN A 562 -48.91 19.23 -11.04
C ASN A 562 -47.44 18.88 -10.82
N ALA A 563 -47.14 17.61 -10.57
CA ALA A 563 -45.76 17.13 -10.38
C ALA A 563 -45.29 16.31 -11.60
N PRO A 564 -44.84 16.94 -12.69
CA PRO A 564 -44.23 16.24 -13.83
C PRO A 564 -42.81 15.78 -13.44
N ILE A 565 -42.74 14.74 -12.63
CA ILE A 565 -41.50 14.14 -12.13
C ILE A 565 -41.04 12.97 -13.02
N THR A 566 -39.72 12.84 -13.15
CA THR A 566 -39.05 11.74 -13.86
C THR A 566 -38.50 10.73 -12.86
N GLY A 567 -38.36 9.48 -13.29
CA GLY A 567 -37.73 8.42 -12.51
C GLY A 567 -36.20 8.53 -12.48
N GLY A 568 -35.58 8.27 -11.34
CA GLY A 568 -34.15 8.49 -11.08
C GLY A 568 -33.77 9.93 -10.69
N GLU A 569 -34.73 10.85 -10.60
CA GLU A 569 -34.48 12.28 -10.39
C GLU A 569 -34.87 12.78 -8.99
N ARG A 570 -34.24 13.89 -8.57
CA ARG A 570 -34.48 14.57 -7.30
C ARG A 570 -34.98 15.99 -7.56
N TYR A 571 -35.85 16.49 -6.68
CA TYR A 571 -36.47 17.81 -6.82
C TYR A 571 -36.58 18.53 -5.47
N THR A 572 -36.46 19.86 -5.52
CA THR A 572 -36.69 20.76 -4.40
C THR A 572 -37.94 21.58 -4.68
N LEU A 573 -39.03 21.30 -3.96
CA LEU A 573 -40.24 22.11 -3.96
C LEU A 573 -40.07 23.30 -3.02
N THR A 574 -39.96 24.49 -3.59
CA THR A 574 -40.01 25.74 -2.83
C THR A 574 -41.46 26.21 -2.68
N VAL A 575 -41.82 26.74 -1.51
CA VAL A 575 -43.16 27.26 -1.25
C VAL A 575 -43.09 28.60 -0.50
N LYS A 576 -43.94 29.57 -0.86
CA LYS A 576 -44.02 30.87 -0.19
C LYS A 576 -45.46 31.40 -0.19
N ASN A 577 -45.92 31.89 0.95
CA ASN A 577 -47.16 32.67 1.03
C ASN A 577 -46.88 34.11 0.54
N THR A 578 -47.65 34.61 -0.42
CA THR A 578 -47.50 35.96 -1.01
C THR A 578 -48.84 36.69 -0.99
N VAL A 579 -48.83 38.01 -1.19
CA VAL A 579 -50.06 38.83 -1.24
C VAL A 579 -50.99 38.40 -2.38
N SER A 580 -50.43 37.87 -3.47
CA SER A 580 -51.13 37.33 -4.64
C SER A 580 -51.62 35.88 -4.49
N GLY A 581 -51.32 35.20 -3.38
CA GLY A 581 -51.61 33.78 -3.17
C GLY A 581 -50.37 32.96 -2.82
N ILE A 582 -50.45 31.64 -2.95
CA ILE A 582 -49.33 30.74 -2.62
C ILE A 582 -48.51 30.54 -3.89
N ASP A 583 -47.23 30.93 -3.84
CA ASP A 583 -46.26 30.55 -4.87
C ASP A 583 -45.60 29.22 -4.48
N ALA A 584 -45.45 28.34 -5.47
CA ALA A 584 -44.95 26.98 -5.29
C ALA A 584 -44.21 26.53 -6.55
N GLN A 585 -42.88 26.47 -6.49
CA GLN A 585 -42.03 26.13 -7.63
C GLN A 585 -41.25 24.84 -7.36
N LEU A 586 -41.39 23.86 -8.26
CA LEU A 586 -40.62 22.62 -8.27
C LEU A 586 -39.31 22.83 -9.04
N LEU A 587 -38.18 22.76 -8.34
CA LEU A 587 -36.83 22.90 -8.89
C LEU A 587 -36.22 21.51 -9.13
N PHE A 588 -35.58 21.29 -10.27
CA PHE A 588 -34.85 20.06 -10.54
C PHE A 588 -33.46 20.08 -9.86
N ASP A 589 -33.17 19.05 -9.06
CA ASP A 589 -31.87 18.85 -8.45
C ASP A 589 -31.00 17.96 -9.35
N ASN A 590 -30.23 18.59 -10.25
CA ASN A 590 -29.27 17.94 -11.14
C ASN A 590 -28.01 17.43 -10.38
N VAL A 591 -28.23 16.59 -9.37
CA VAL A 591 -27.19 16.01 -8.51
C VAL A 591 -27.54 14.55 -8.23
N THR A 592 -26.86 13.66 -8.96
CA THR A 592 -27.08 12.20 -8.98
C THR A 592 -26.05 11.41 -8.17
N SER A 593 -25.01 12.07 -7.64
CA SER A 593 -23.96 11.47 -6.82
C SER A 593 -23.53 12.39 -5.66
N LYS A 594 -22.85 11.85 -4.65
CA LYS A 594 -22.25 12.65 -3.58
C LYS A 594 -21.02 13.38 -4.11
N PRO A 595 -20.81 14.68 -3.78
CA PRO A 595 -19.63 15.43 -4.23
C PRO A 595 -18.31 14.75 -3.84
N GLU A 596 -17.44 14.55 -4.83
CA GLU A 596 -16.18 13.82 -4.66
C GLU A 596 -15.03 14.72 -4.16
N GLU A 597 -13.90 14.10 -3.82
CA GLU A 597 -12.65 14.80 -3.42
C GLU A 597 -12.80 15.71 -2.19
N GLY A 598 -13.86 15.53 -1.38
CA GLY A 598 -14.17 16.40 -0.24
C GLY A 598 -14.65 17.81 -0.64
N LYS A 599 -14.95 18.04 -1.92
CA LYS A 599 -15.57 19.28 -2.42
C LYS A 599 -17.04 19.33 -1.96
N ASN A 600 -17.67 20.49 -2.14
CA ASN A 600 -19.09 20.70 -1.88
C ASN A 600 -19.79 21.21 -3.13
N LEU A 601 -21.09 20.95 -3.22
CA LEU A 601 -21.97 21.61 -4.19
C LEU A 601 -22.76 22.73 -3.50
N ILE A 602 -22.83 23.89 -4.14
CA ILE A 602 -23.54 25.07 -3.63
C ILE A 602 -24.55 25.54 -4.67
N ARG A 603 -25.78 25.80 -4.22
CA ARG A 603 -26.85 26.47 -4.97
C ARG A 603 -27.35 27.66 -4.19
N PHE A 604 -27.75 28.73 -4.86
CA PHE A 604 -28.47 29.84 -4.25
C PHE A 604 -29.95 29.85 -4.63
N ILE A 605 -30.81 30.32 -3.73
CA ILE A 605 -32.22 30.64 -3.96
C ILE A 605 -32.44 32.10 -3.52
N ASN A 606 -33.09 32.90 -4.38
CA ASN A 606 -33.42 34.28 -4.08
C ASN A 606 -34.83 34.38 -3.45
N ASN A 607 -34.93 34.70 -2.15
CA ASN A 607 -36.21 34.93 -1.47
C ASN A 607 -36.64 36.41 -1.45
N LEU A 608 -35.80 37.32 -1.99
CA LEU A 608 -36.08 38.75 -2.09
C LEU A 608 -37.10 39.05 -3.19
N PRO A 609 -37.89 40.14 -3.10
CA PRO A 609 -38.90 40.48 -4.11
C PRO A 609 -38.33 41.16 -5.36
N TRP A 610 -37.00 41.26 -5.50
CA TRP A 610 -36.29 41.81 -6.66
C TRP A 610 -35.14 40.89 -7.09
N THR A 611 -34.73 41.02 -8.35
CA THR A 611 -33.57 40.30 -8.92
C THR A 611 -32.27 40.69 -8.23
N VAL A 612 -31.40 39.72 -7.98
CA VAL A 612 -30.06 39.93 -7.40
C VAL A 612 -28.99 39.17 -8.18
N ASN A 613 -27.78 39.70 -8.26
CA ASN A 613 -26.60 38.96 -8.71
C ASN A 613 -25.81 38.45 -7.49
N VAL A 614 -25.35 37.19 -7.51
CA VAL A 614 -24.70 36.54 -6.36
C VAL A 614 -23.30 36.07 -6.74
N THR A 615 -22.32 36.47 -5.95
CA THR A 615 -20.94 35.96 -6.04
C THR A 615 -20.49 35.35 -4.72
N MET A 616 -19.70 34.28 -4.78
CA MET A 616 -19.14 33.62 -3.60
C MET A 616 -17.69 33.21 -3.88
N GLY A 617 -16.76 33.61 -3.02
CA GLY A 617 -15.34 33.21 -3.14
C GLY A 617 -14.66 33.59 -4.48
N GLY A 618 -15.22 34.57 -5.20
CA GLY A 618 -14.76 35.00 -6.53
C GLY A 618 -15.42 34.30 -7.72
N ALA A 619 -16.29 33.31 -7.50
CA ALA A 619 -17.14 32.75 -8.55
C ALA A 619 -18.47 33.52 -8.66
N ASP A 620 -18.93 33.72 -9.89
CA ASP A 620 -20.20 34.37 -10.23
C ASP A 620 -21.27 33.31 -10.51
N PHE A 621 -22.47 33.51 -9.95
CA PHE A 621 -23.64 32.65 -10.14
C PHE A 621 -24.69 33.30 -11.08
N GLY A 622 -24.48 34.55 -11.48
CA GLY A 622 -25.39 35.30 -12.34
C GLY A 622 -26.61 35.88 -11.62
N GLU A 623 -27.54 36.41 -12.41
CA GLU A 623 -28.77 37.03 -11.92
C GLU A 623 -29.83 35.99 -11.54
N LEU A 624 -30.28 36.02 -10.28
CA LEU A 624 -31.44 35.26 -9.80
C LEU A 624 -32.65 36.19 -9.72
N THR A 625 -33.70 35.89 -10.48
CA THR A 625 -35.03 36.49 -10.28
C THR A 625 -35.65 35.98 -8.96
N THR A 626 -36.65 36.69 -8.45
CA THR A 626 -37.45 36.28 -7.28
C THR A 626 -37.87 34.81 -7.36
N LEU A 627 -37.61 34.06 -6.28
CA LEU A 627 -37.89 32.62 -6.08
C LEU A 627 -37.15 31.63 -6.99
N SER A 628 -36.41 32.11 -7.99
CA SER A 628 -35.53 31.26 -8.80
C SER A 628 -34.31 30.75 -8.03
N ALA A 629 -33.67 29.74 -8.61
CA ALA A 629 -32.50 29.08 -8.07
C ALA A 629 -31.40 28.90 -9.13
N THR A 630 -30.14 28.91 -8.69
CA THR A 630 -28.99 28.64 -9.57
C THR A 630 -28.84 27.15 -9.87
N ASN A 631 -28.03 26.83 -10.87
CA ASN A 631 -27.41 25.50 -10.91
C ASN A 631 -26.44 25.32 -9.72
N TYR A 632 -26.14 24.07 -9.39
CA TYR A 632 -25.11 23.75 -8.40
C TYR A 632 -23.71 24.01 -8.96
N SER A 633 -22.85 24.66 -8.19
CA SER A 633 -21.44 24.88 -8.51
C SER A 633 -20.52 24.27 -7.44
N VAL A 634 -19.27 23.98 -7.81
CA VAL A 634 -18.34 23.19 -6.99
C VAL A 634 -17.40 24.09 -6.18
N PHE A 635 -17.36 23.89 -4.87
CA PHE A 635 -16.54 24.66 -3.92
C PHE A 635 -15.65 23.75 -3.05
N SER A 636 -14.53 24.28 -2.55
CA SER A 636 -13.68 23.56 -1.59
C SER A 636 -14.30 23.59 -0.18
N GLY A 637 -14.25 22.45 0.52
CA GLY A 637 -14.63 22.38 1.95
C GLY A 637 -13.59 22.98 2.89
N GLY A 638 -13.94 23.10 4.18
CA GLY A 638 -13.03 23.49 5.26
C GLY A 638 -12.65 24.98 5.29
N ARG A 639 -13.30 25.83 4.48
CA ARG A 639 -13.10 27.29 4.49
C ARG A 639 -14.43 28.05 4.54
N THR A 640 -14.37 29.29 4.97
CA THR A 640 -15.47 30.27 4.87
C THR A 640 -15.19 31.22 3.71
N ASP A 641 -16.11 31.32 2.75
CA ASP A 641 -16.00 32.25 1.63
C ASP A 641 -16.89 33.48 1.87
N LYS A 642 -16.47 34.65 1.37
CA LYS A 642 -17.31 35.84 1.35
C LYS A 642 -18.38 35.68 0.27
N ILE A 643 -19.64 35.88 0.64
CA ILE A 643 -20.80 35.95 -0.24
C ILE A 643 -21.14 37.42 -0.43
N VAL A 644 -21.32 37.86 -1.67
CA VAL A 644 -21.77 39.21 -2.03
C VAL A 644 -23.03 39.08 -2.86
N VAL A 645 -24.10 39.73 -2.38
CA VAL A 645 -25.39 39.84 -3.04
C VAL A 645 -25.53 41.26 -3.55
N SER A 646 -25.52 41.43 -4.85
CA SER A 646 -25.54 42.73 -5.53
C SER A 646 -26.93 43.01 -6.11
N THR A 647 -27.40 44.24 -5.94
CA THR A 647 -28.59 44.79 -6.60
C THR A 647 -28.17 45.91 -7.55
N ASN A 648 -29.12 46.50 -8.28
CA ASN A 648 -28.85 47.63 -9.18
C ASN A 648 -28.43 48.93 -8.46
N ALA A 649 -28.53 49.00 -7.12
CA ALA A 649 -28.21 50.20 -6.34
C ALA A 649 -27.24 49.92 -5.18
N ASP A 650 -27.46 48.85 -4.42
CA ASP A 650 -26.71 48.49 -3.21
C ASP A 650 -26.11 47.07 -3.27
N SER A 651 -25.11 46.80 -2.43
CA SER A 651 -24.54 45.45 -2.27
C SER A 651 -24.52 45.02 -0.80
N CYS A 652 -25.01 43.83 -0.53
CA CYS A 652 -24.98 43.21 0.79
C CYS A 652 -23.94 42.10 0.85
N THR A 653 -23.35 41.88 2.03
CA THR A 653 -22.31 40.88 2.23
C THR A 653 -22.60 39.99 3.42
N ALA A 654 -22.16 38.73 3.30
CA ALA A 654 -22.20 37.74 4.38
C ALA A 654 -20.94 36.88 4.31
N THR A 655 -20.58 36.27 5.44
CA THR A 655 -19.53 35.23 5.48
C THR A 655 -20.22 33.88 5.50
N SER A 656 -19.80 32.95 4.64
CA SER A 656 -20.42 31.63 4.63
C SER A 656 -20.13 30.85 5.92
N ASN A 657 -21.03 29.95 6.28
CA ASN A 657 -20.70 28.90 7.24
C ASN A 657 -19.50 28.07 6.74
N SER A 658 -18.74 27.47 7.67
CA SER A 658 -17.69 26.51 7.35
C SER A 658 -18.32 25.27 6.74
N LEU A 659 -18.13 25.07 5.43
CA LEU A 659 -18.67 23.91 4.72
C LEU A 659 -17.90 22.65 5.11
N GLY A 660 -18.63 21.56 5.39
CA GLY A 660 -18.03 20.23 5.62
C GLY A 660 -17.39 19.64 4.36
N PHE A 661 -17.11 18.34 4.35
CA PHE A 661 -16.51 17.65 3.20
C PHE A 661 -17.56 16.80 2.48
N GLY A 662 -17.67 16.89 1.15
CA GLY A 662 -18.60 16.05 0.38
C GLY A 662 -20.08 16.41 0.54
N GLY A 663 -20.43 17.60 1.01
CA GLY A 663 -21.82 18.03 1.23
C GLY A 663 -22.41 18.78 0.03
N ALA A 664 -23.73 18.86 -0.03
CA ALA A 664 -24.44 19.76 -0.96
C ALA A 664 -25.37 20.67 -0.16
N TYR A 665 -25.36 21.97 -0.48
CA TYR A 665 -26.06 23.00 0.28
C TYR A 665 -26.81 23.96 -0.65
N THR A 666 -28.05 24.25 -0.28
CA THR A 666 -28.86 25.32 -0.85
C THR A 666 -28.86 26.48 0.13
N ILE A 667 -28.33 27.62 -0.31
CA ILE A 667 -28.23 28.86 0.46
C ILE A 667 -29.37 29.79 0.04
N ILE A 668 -30.20 30.18 1.00
CA ILE A 668 -31.41 30.97 0.77
C ILE A 668 -31.12 32.40 1.19
N ILE A 669 -31.27 33.36 0.27
CA ILE A 669 -31.06 34.79 0.52
C ILE A 669 -32.38 35.38 0.98
N ASN A 670 -32.52 35.63 2.29
CA ASN A 670 -33.76 36.08 2.91
C ASN A 670 -33.88 37.60 3.00
N GLU A 671 -32.80 38.28 3.40
CA GLU A 671 -32.78 39.75 3.55
C GLU A 671 -31.45 40.32 3.04
N CYS A 672 -31.50 41.56 2.57
CA CYS A 672 -30.34 42.38 2.22
C CYS A 672 -30.63 43.81 2.71
N SER A 673 -29.96 44.22 3.79
CA SER A 673 -30.18 45.50 4.46
C SER A 673 -28.88 46.00 5.08
N GLY A 674 -28.58 47.30 4.94
CA GLY A 674 -27.43 47.93 5.62
C GLY A 674 -26.07 47.27 5.33
N ASN A 675 -25.83 46.86 4.07
CA ASN A 675 -24.64 46.10 3.62
C ASN A 675 -24.49 44.67 4.18
N VAL A 676 -25.49 44.14 4.90
CA VAL A 676 -25.50 42.77 5.46
C VAL A 676 -26.58 41.93 4.77
N ALA A 677 -26.23 40.68 4.42
CA ALA A 677 -27.19 39.71 3.89
C ALA A 677 -27.56 38.66 4.96
N ALA A 678 -28.85 38.40 5.15
CA ALA A 678 -29.34 37.30 5.99
C ALA A 678 -29.51 36.03 5.15
N LEU A 679 -28.80 34.97 5.54
CA LEU A 679 -28.73 33.70 4.79
C LEU A 679 -29.20 32.52 5.64
N ASN A 680 -30.11 31.71 5.10
CA ASN A 680 -30.44 30.39 5.66
C ASN A 680 -29.75 29.28 4.85
N TYR A 681 -29.39 28.19 5.53
CA TYR A 681 -28.73 27.03 4.93
C TYR A 681 -29.63 25.81 4.99
N SER A 682 -29.87 25.19 3.83
CA SER A 682 -30.56 23.91 3.71
C SER A 682 -29.58 22.86 3.22
N GLN A 683 -29.46 21.73 3.93
CA GLN A 683 -28.54 20.65 3.54
C GLN A 683 -29.26 19.71 2.55
N ASP A 684 -28.73 19.56 1.35
CA ASP A 684 -29.27 18.69 0.30
C ASP A 684 -28.56 17.33 0.25
N ILE A 685 -27.28 17.32 0.65
CA ILE A 685 -26.51 16.10 0.94
C ILE A 685 -25.68 16.37 2.20
N PRO A 686 -25.77 15.55 3.26
CA PRO A 686 -24.98 15.75 4.47
C PRO A 686 -23.47 15.52 4.19
N PRO A 687 -22.58 16.31 4.81
CA PRO A 687 -21.14 16.12 4.69
C PRO A 687 -20.70 14.77 5.28
N ASN A 688 -19.50 14.32 4.93
CA ASN A 688 -18.86 13.15 5.53
C ASN A 688 -18.62 13.40 7.03
N THR A 689 -19.16 12.55 7.90
CA THR A 689 -19.01 12.67 9.37
C THR A 689 -18.03 11.66 9.95
N VAL A 690 -17.69 10.60 9.21
CA VAL A 690 -16.71 9.59 9.64
C VAL A 690 -15.30 10.06 9.29
N HIS A 691 -14.50 10.40 10.29
CA HIS A 691 -13.13 10.87 10.13
C HIS A 691 -12.17 9.75 9.69
N MET A 692 -11.29 10.02 8.71
CA MET A 692 -10.24 9.11 8.20
C MET A 692 -9.38 8.45 9.29
N ALA A 693 -9.23 9.07 10.47
CA ALA A 693 -8.55 8.48 11.62
C ALA A 693 -9.10 7.09 12.03
N TRP A 694 -10.37 6.80 11.72
CA TRP A 694 -10.97 5.47 11.95
C TRP A 694 -10.38 4.35 11.07
N GLN A 695 -9.59 4.66 10.04
CA GLN A 695 -8.80 3.65 9.32
C GLN A 695 -7.47 3.29 10.04
N ILE A 696 -7.00 4.08 11.01
CA ILE A 696 -5.73 3.79 11.70
C ILE A 696 -5.77 2.40 12.40
N PRO A 697 -6.86 1.97 13.07
CA PRO A 697 -6.97 0.62 13.63
C PRO A 697 -6.84 -0.53 12.61
N GLN A 698 -7.48 -0.44 11.42
CA GLN A 698 -7.36 -1.49 10.39
C GLN A 698 -5.94 -1.54 9.81
N TYR A 699 -5.30 -0.39 9.57
CA TYR A 699 -3.88 -0.34 9.19
C TYR A 699 -3.00 -0.95 10.29
N PHE A 700 -3.18 -0.56 11.55
CA PHE A 700 -2.41 -1.11 12.69
C PHE A 700 -2.46 -2.63 12.78
N ILE A 701 -3.66 -3.21 12.73
CA ILE A 701 -3.83 -4.67 12.79
C ILE A 701 -3.20 -5.34 11.56
N LEU A 702 -3.38 -4.76 10.36
CA LEU A 702 -2.81 -5.29 9.12
C LEU A 702 -1.28 -5.25 9.13
N THR A 703 -0.65 -4.14 9.56
CA THR A 703 0.82 -4.04 9.67
C THR A 703 1.37 -5.00 10.73
N CYS A 704 0.71 -5.16 11.87
CA CYS A 704 1.09 -6.19 12.84
C CYS A 704 1.01 -7.59 12.21
N GLY A 705 0.01 -7.85 11.36
CA GLY A 705 -0.08 -9.05 10.54
C GLY A 705 1.10 -9.19 9.57
N GLU A 706 1.42 -8.14 8.81
CA GLU A 706 2.52 -8.08 7.85
C GLU A 706 3.87 -8.36 8.49
N VAL A 707 4.20 -7.72 9.62
CA VAL A 707 5.50 -7.90 10.29
C VAL A 707 5.69 -9.36 10.72
N VAL A 708 4.64 -9.99 11.28
CA VAL A 708 4.72 -11.38 11.75
C VAL A 708 4.64 -12.38 10.57
N PHE A 709 3.90 -12.06 9.51
CA PHE A 709 3.76 -12.90 8.30
C PHE A 709 4.97 -12.82 7.36
N SER A 710 5.30 -11.63 6.87
CA SER A 710 6.20 -11.39 5.75
C SER A 710 7.67 -11.54 6.14
N VAL A 711 8.09 -10.94 7.26
CA VAL A 711 9.48 -11.05 7.75
C VAL A 711 9.80 -12.51 8.08
N THR A 712 8.94 -13.15 8.88
CA THR A 712 9.10 -14.58 9.22
C THR A 712 8.98 -15.49 8.00
N GLY A 713 8.08 -15.16 7.07
CA GLY A 713 7.86 -15.93 5.85
C GLY A 713 9.11 -15.95 4.97
N LEU A 714 9.74 -14.78 4.76
CA LEU A 714 11.00 -14.65 4.04
C LEU A 714 12.17 -15.35 4.76
N GLU A 715 12.25 -15.23 6.09
CA GLU A 715 13.26 -15.94 6.90
C GLU A 715 13.09 -17.47 6.79
N PHE A 716 11.87 -17.98 6.96
CA PHE A 716 11.53 -19.39 6.79
C PHE A 716 11.89 -19.88 5.38
N SER A 717 11.46 -19.15 4.35
CA SER A 717 11.75 -19.40 2.94
C SER A 717 13.25 -19.56 2.67
N TYR A 718 14.07 -18.70 3.30
CA TYR A 718 15.52 -18.72 3.17
C TYR A 718 16.18 -19.87 3.95
N SER A 719 15.66 -20.18 5.15
CA SER A 719 16.18 -21.23 6.04
C SER A 719 15.91 -22.66 5.55
N GLN A 720 14.80 -22.88 4.84
CA GLN A 720 14.42 -24.19 4.28
C GLN A 720 14.90 -24.40 2.84
N ALA A 721 15.67 -23.45 2.29
CA ALA A 721 16.17 -23.50 0.92
C ALA A 721 17.56 -24.15 0.82
N PRO A 722 17.77 -25.09 -0.12
CA PRO A 722 19.09 -25.54 -0.54
C PRO A 722 20.01 -24.37 -0.90
N SER A 723 21.31 -24.49 -0.66
CA SER A 723 22.28 -23.40 -0.81
C SER A 723 22.26 -22.76 -2.21
N ASN A 724 22.05 -23.59 -3.24
CA ASN A 724 21.97 -23.21 -4.65
C ASN A 724 20.54 -22.89 -5.15
N MET A 725 19.47 -23.08 -4.36
CA MET A 725 18.07 -22.87 -4.79
C MET A 725 17.33 -21.75 -4.05
N LYS A 726 18.01 -20.97 -3.21
CA LYS A 726 17.45 -19.80 -2.50
C LYS A 726 16.72 -18.81 -3.41
N SER A 727 17.25 -18.54 -4.60
CA SER A 727 16.60 -17.67 -5.60
C SER A 727 15.27 -18.23 -6.13
N VAL A 728 15.17 -19.56 -6.31
CA VAL A 728 13.95 -20.24 -6.78
C VAL A 728 12.83 -20.11 -5.75
N LEU A 729 13.13 -20.27 -4.45
CA LEU A 729 12.15 -20.10 -3.39
C LEU A 729 11.76 -18.63 -3.14
N GLN A 730 12.66 -17.67 -3.36
CA GLN A 730 12.32 -16.24 -3.37
C GLN A 730 11.43 -15.86 -4.56
N ALA A 731 11.68 -16.40 -5.75
CA ALA A 731 10.80 -16.23 -6.90
C ALA A 731 9.41 -16.84 -6.65
N GLY A 732 9.36 -18.03 -6.03
CA GLY A 732 8.12 -18.66 -5.57
C GLY A 732 7.36 -17.82 -4.53
N TRP A 733 8.06 -17.13 -3.63
CA TRP A 733 7.45 -16.21 -2.67
C TRP A 733 6.83 -14.99 -3.37
N LEU A 734 7.56 -14.34 -4.29
CA LEU A 734 7.04 -13.20 -5.06
C LEU A 734 5.83 -13.61 -5.93
N LEU A 735 5.82 -14.83 -6.46
CA LEU A 735 4.68 -15.38 -7.19
C LEU A 735 3.42 -15.47 -6.30
N THR A 736 3.54 -15.68 -4.98
CA THR A 736 2.36 -15.63 -4.09
C THR A 736 1.69 -14.26 -4.06
N VAL A 737 2.47 -13.18 -4.17
CA VAL A 737 1.95 -11.79 -4.27
C VAL A 737 1.19 -11.60 -5.58
N ALA A 738 1.76 -12.07 -6.69
CA ALA A 738 1.11 -12.01 -7.99
C ALA A 738 -0.22 -12.78 -8.02
N VAL A 739 -0.22 -14.01 -7.50
CA VAL A 739 -1.45 -14.83 -7.38
C VAL A 739 -2.45 -14.19 -6.43
N GLY A 740 -2.02 -13.56 -5.34
CA GLY A 740 -2.92 -12.84 -4.42
C GLY A 740 -3.67 -11.70 -5.10
N ASN A 741 -2.97 -10.91 -5.91
CA ASN A 741 -3.60 -9.85 -6.71
C ASN A 741 -4.55 -10.42 -7.79
N ILE A 742 -4.21 -11.55 -8.43
CA ILE A 742 -5.12 -12.25 -9.35
C ILE A 742 -6.38 -12.77 -8.64
N ILE A 743 -6.27 -13.24 -7.39
CA ILE A 743 -7.44 -13.65 -6.59
C ILE A 743 -8.39 -12.46 -6.38
N VAL A 744 -7.89 -11.25 -6.13
CA VAL A 744 -8.74 -10.05 -6.02
C VAL A 744 -9.55 -9.82 -7.30
N LEU A 745 -8.94 -10.00 -8.47
CA LEU A 745 -9.64 -9.89 -9.77
C LEU A 745 -10.74 -10.94 -9.93
N ILE A 746 -10.44 -12.21 -9.59
CA ILE A 746 -11.38 -13.32 -9.69
C ILE A 746 -12.55 -13.12 -8.71
N VAL A 747 -12.26 -12.73 -7.46
CA VAL A 747 -13.29 -12.47 -6.45
C VAL A 747 -14.15 -11.30 -6.88
N ALA A 748 -13.58 -10.14 -7.23
CA ALA A 748 -14.33 -8.96 -7.66
C ALA A 748 -15.18 -9.21 -8.92
N GLY A 749 -14.67 -9.98 -9.88
CA GLY A 749 -15.42 -10.35 -11.10
C GLY A 749 -16.53 -11.38 -10.85
N ALA A 750 -16.38 -12.27 -9.85
CA ALA A 750 -17.39 -13.26 -9.49
C ALA A 750 -18.43 -12.73 -8.50
N SER A 751 -18.04 -11.82 -7.60
CA SER A 751 -18.92 -11.25 -6.58
C SER A 751 -19.78 -10.14 -7.18
N LYS A 752 -21.06 -10.44 -7.46
CA LYS A 752 -22.08 -9.42 -7.74
C LYS A 752 -22.51 -8.63 -6.48
N LEU A 753 -21.59 -8.41 -5.55
CA LEU A 753 -21.85 -7.68 -4.31
C LEU A 753 -21.82 -6.19 -4.63
N SER A 754 -22.95 -5.52 -4.45
CA SER A 754 -23.06 -4.06 -4.64
C SER A 754 -22.55 -3.25 -3.44
N GLN A 755 -22.23 -3.91 -2.32
CA GLN A 755 -21.93 -3.27 -1.03
C GLN A 755 -20.49 -3.55 -0.61
N GLN A 756 -19.68 -2.50 -0.43
CA GLN A 756 -18.24 -2.61 -0.12
C GLN A 756 -17.97 -3.33 1.22
N TRP A 757 -18.81 -3.13 2.24
CA TRP A 757 -18.65 -3.82 3.52
C TRP A 757 -18.77 -5.34 3.38
N ALA A 758 -19.62 -5.82 2.46
CA ALA A 758 -19.82 -7.24 2.21
C ALA A 758 -18.60 -7.86 1.51
N GLU A 759 -17.92 -7.12 0.64
CA GLU A 759 -16.62 -7.55 0.09
C GLU A 759 -15.57 -7.72 1.19
N TYR A 760 -15.45 -6.76 2.11
CA TYR A 760 -14.50 -6.87 3.23
C TYR A 760 -14.78 -8.09 4.12
N VAL A 761 -16.06 -8.37 4.42
CA VAL A 761 -16.47 -9.59 5.16
C VAL A 761 -16.16 -10.86 4.37
N LEU A 762 -16.39 -10.88 3.05
CA LEU A 762 -16.05 -12.02 2.18
C LEU A 762 -14.55 -12.30 2.21
N PHE A 763 -13.70 -11.29 2.04
CA PHE A 763 -12.24 -11.43 2.09
C PHE A 763 -11.77 -11.91 3.49
N ALA A 764 -12.34 -11.37 4.57
CA ALA A 764 -12.05 -11.85 5.92
C ALA A 764 -12.41 -13.33 6.10
N ALA A 765 -13.61 -13.74 5.70
CA ALA A 765 -14.09 -15.12 5.81
C ALA A 765 -13.21 -16.10 5.00
N LEU A 766 -12.84 -15.73 3.77
CA LEU A 766 -11.92 -16.51 2.94
C LEU A 766 -10.54 -16.65 3.60
N LEU A 767 -10.00 -15.57 4.17
CA LEU A 767 -8.70 -15.64 4.85
C LEU A 767 -8.76 -16.48 6.15
N PHE A 768 -9.85 -16.44 6.91
CA PHE A 768 -10.00 -17.32 8.09
C PHE A 768 -10.09 -18.81 7.68
N ALA A 769 -10.83 -19.14 6.63
CA ALA A 769 -10.87 -20.50 6.10
C ALA A 769 -9.48 -20.99 5.65
N VAL A 770 -8.74 -20.12 4.95
CA VAL A 770 -7.36 -20.41 4.53
C VAL A 770 -6.37 -20.46 5.69
N CYS A 771 -6.56 -19.65 6.73
CA CYS A 771 -5.78 -19.71 7.97
C CYS A 771 -5.94 -21.06 8.68
N ILE A 772 -7.14 -21.64 8.69
CA ILE A 772 -7.41 -23.00 9.21
C ILE A 772 -6.69 -24.05 8.35
N ILE A 773 -6.82 -23.99 7.02
CA ILE A 773 -6.17 -24.92 6.08
C ILE A 773 -4.64 -24.88 6.26
N PHE A 774 -4.05 -23.67 6.28
CA PHE A 774 -2.62 -23.50 6.50
C PHE A 774 -2.17 -24.02 7.87
N SER A 775 -2.97 -23.84 8.92
CA SER A 775 -2.66 -24.36 10.26
C SER A 775 -2.62 -25.89 10.29
N ILE A 776 -3.51 -26.56 9.54
CA ILE A 776 -3.48 -28.02 9.36
C ILE A 776 -2.22 -28.43 8.57
N MET A 777 -1.91 -27.76 7.46
CA MET A 777 -0.70 -28.02 6.67
C MET A 777 0.58 -27.83 7.49
N ALA A 778 0.64 -26.77 8.30
CA ALA A 778 1.75 -26.44 9.18
C ALA A 778 1.93 -27.46 10.32
N TYR A 779 0.85 -28.06 10.82
CA TYR A 779 0.92 -29.12 11.83
C TYR A 779 1.60 -30.39 11.29
N PHE A 780 1.35 -30.74 10.03
CA PHE A 780 2.00 -31.88 9.36
C PHE A 780 3.36 -31.56 8.72
N TYR A 781 3.82 -30.31 8.79
CA TYR A 781 5.08 -29.90 8.19
C TYR A 781 6.28 -30.26 9.09
N THR A 782 7.11 -31.20 8.63
CA THR A 782 8.42 -31.46 9.25
C THR A 782 9.47 -30.49 8.72
N TYR A 783 10.12 -29.75 9.62
CA TYR A 783 11.26 -28.89 9.27
C TYR A 783 12.42 -29.74 8.75
N ILE A 784 13.17 -29.19 7.79
CA ILE A 784 14.37 -29.78 7.20
C ILE A 784 15.52 -28.81 7.47
N ASP A 785 16.69 -29.28 7.87
CA ASP A 785 17.92 -28.49 7.79
C ASP A 785 18.61 -28.79 6.45
N PRO A 786 18.66 -27.83 5.49
CA PRO A 786 19.30 -28.07 4.21
C PRO A 786 20.81 -28.33 4.33
N ASN A 787 21.47 -27.78 5.35
CA ASN A 787 22.91 -27.92 5.53
C ASN A 787 23.28 -29.34 5.96
N GLU A 788 22.45 -29.97 6.80
CA GLU A 788 22.66 -31.35 7.24
C GLU A 788 22.53 -32.33 6.07
N ILE A 789 21.50 -32.16 5.23
CA ILE A 789 21.31 -33.02 4.05
C ILE A 789 22.37 -32.74 2.97
N GLU A 790 22.77 -31.48 2.76
CA GLU A 790 23.88 -31.17 1.83
C GLU A 790 25.22 -31.75 2.32
N ALA A 791 25.48 -31.76 3.64
CA ALA A 791 26.65 -32.44 4.21
C ALA A 791 26.60 -33.96 4.02
N GLN A 792 25.44 -34.60 4.23
CA GLN A 792 25.24 -36.04 3.97
C GLN A 792 25.51 -36.38 2.49
N LEU A 793 24.96 -35.59 1.56
CA LEU A 793 25.21 -35.77 0.12
C LEU A 793 26.70 -35.55 -0.25
N ASP A 794 27.35 -34.56 0.36
CA ASP A 794 28.79 -34.32 0.19
C ASP A 794 29.66 -35.46 0.76
N GLU A 795 29.18 -36.22 1.74
CA GLU A 795 29.84 -37.43 2.25
C GLU A 795 29.58 -38.66 1.37
N GLU A 796 28.34 -38.89 0.92
CA GLU A 796 28.02 -39.93 -0.06
C GLU A 796 28.87 -39.77 -1.34
N GLU A 797 28.90 -38.56 -1.93
CA GLU A 797 29.72 -38.26 -3.12
C GLU A 797 31.23 -38.49 -2.89
N LYS A 798 31.73 -38.36 -1.65
CA LYS A 798 33.13 -38.63 -1.29
C LYS A 798 33.40 -40.12 -1.06
N GLN A 799 32.41 -40.89 -0.60
CA GLN A 799 32.54 -42.34 -0.45
C GLN A 799 32.54 -43.02 -1.82
N VAL A 800 31.58 -42.70 -2.68
CA VAL A 800 31.53 -43.21 -4.07
C VAL A 800 32.83 -42.92 -4.82
N LYS A 801 33.38 -41.70 -4.73
CA LYS A 801 34.66 -41.34 -5.38
C LYS A 801 35.91 -42.03 -4.79
N LYS A 802 35.80 -42.71 -3.65
CA LYS A 802 36.92 -43.42 -2.99
C LYS A 802 36.85 -44.94 -3.16
N ASP A 803 35.70 -45.47 -3.51
CA ASP A 803 35.44 -46.91 -3.61
C ASP A 803 35.06 -47.26 -5.05
N PRO A 804 35.97 -47.86 -5.84
CA PRO A 804 35.72 -48.17 -7.24
C PRO A 804 34.60 -49.22 -7.42
N ASP A 805 34.35 -50.09 -6.44
CA ASP A 805 33.26 -51.07 -6.51
C ASP A 805 31.90 -50.38 -6.37
N LEU A 806 31.81 -49.31 -5.57
CA LEU A 806 30.61 -48.46 -5.49
C LEU A 806 30.40 -47.63 -6.77
N GLN A 807 31.47 -47.12 -7.39
CA GLN A 807 31.38 -46.46 -8.69
C GLN A 807 30.86 -47.39 -9.79
N GLU A 808 31.45 -48.58 -9.92
CA GLU A 808 31.02 -49.55 -10.93
C GLU A 808 29.57 -50.02 -10.70
N LYS A 809 29.11 -50.01 -9.43
CA LYS A 809 27.75 -50.34 -9.04
C LYS A 809 26.74 -49.22 -9.35
N GLU A 810 27.08 -47.94 -9.11
CA GLU A 810 26.25 -46.81 -9.55
C GLU A 810 26.17 -46.72 -11.08
N GLU A 811 27.27 -46.99 -11.79
CA GLU A 811 27.26 -47.03 -13.27
C GLU A 811 26.39 -48.19 -13.79
N LYS A 812 26.47 -49.38 -13.20
CA LYS A 812 25.60 -50.53 -13.54
C LYS A 812 24.13 -50.28 -13.18
N GLU A 813 23.83 -49.62 -12.06
CA GLU A 813 22.45 -49.21 -11.75
C GLU A 813 21.95 -48.15 -12.73
N ALA A 814 22.77 -47.15 -13.09
CA ALA A 814 22.41 -46.14 -14.08
C ALA A 814 22.19 -46.75 -15.48
N GLU A 815 23.02 -47.70 -15.92
CA GLU A 815 22.80 -48.46 -17.15
C GLU A 815 21.52 -49.31 -17.07
N ALA A 816 21.30 -50.06 -15.99
CA ALA A 816 20.10 -50.89 -15.84
C ALA A 816 18.82 -50.04 -15.84
N VAL A 817 18.86 -48.87 -15.19
CA VAL A 817 17.77 -47.89 -15.15
C VAL A 817 17.59 -47.15 -16.49
N SER A 818 18.63 -47.05 -17.33
CA SER A 818 18.56 -46.50 -18.69
C SER A 818 18.10 -47.52 -19.75
N ARG A 819 18.18 -48.83 -19.43
CA ARG A 819 17.77 -49.94 -20.31
C ARG A 819 16.35 -50.48 -20.03
N MET A 820 15.68 -49.98 -18.98
CA MET A 820 14.28 -50.26 -18.62
C MET A 820 13.31 -49.18 -19.13
#